data_AF-A0A539E9P1-F1
#
_entry.id   AF-A0A539E9P1-F1
#
_cell.length_a   1.000
_cell.length_b   1.000
_cell.length_c   1.000
_cell.angle_alpha   90.00
_cell.angle_beta   90.00
_cell.angle_gamma   90.00
#
_symmetry.space_group_name_H-M   'P 1'
#
loop_
_entity.id
_entity.type
_entity.pdbx_description
1 polymer ?
#
loop_
_entity_poly.entity_id
_entity_poly.type
_entity_poly.pdbx_seq_one_letter_code
_entity_poly.pdbx_strand_id
1 'polypeptide(L)'
;DGVSTGSSVRLNLNGSSNSDTCLFSNCIGGSGGSGNIGVNIATTVSLVRGALQFTSISGGSATTGNHGLMITSAGTLIAPTILCSDIVGGPGSGSDYGLYINGGTLGSSLLSNLIVSASSLGTGSSEIGIVVDSNGSIIAATSATVSLMGIGGGIYSGAGQGNNGIYLNSAILTSANGMTLTGIGGAGSLGLHSGIQINGATITTTSSFICSNCTGGTGGSSNYGVFFSSSFSMVNGTLQFNNVSGGGVTTNNYGVYVVGAGAAPSILGNDIYGGSGTGSDYGLYITGTLGDSTTNQIELTAGSLGTGSNEYGIYLGGSVVVNSGGTINLTGLGGGLYSSSGQQNVGIYCNGATLTAGAGGSQVNTIVLTGIGGVGSGGLHHGVMVEASTTTAINLNGTSGVDTISLVNCSGGNGGASNYGVNIGGNITMVNGTMQFQAITGGGSTTSNHGLYVGGTLIAPVILGTDIYGGPGVGTNATSSSGNIGIYVPSGGVLGSSVANTLRLTAGSLGSGRNEYGIFIGGSVTANGLTLNGTGGGLYSNSGQQNYGIYFNGGSLSANSLITLTGLGGSGTNGSNHGVMVDTSGLTVSLSSGSTSIVTFLNCSGGSGGSSGNYGVNFTGNLLMVTGTLQFSSLTGGSNSPTNYGLYIAGNVSAPIILGSDIYGG
;
A
#
# COMPACT_ATOMS: atom_id res chain seq x y z
N ASP A 1 42.25 10.20 -21.74
CA ASP A 1 42.14 10.57 -20.31
C ASP A 1 42.72 11.96 -20.07
N GLY A 2 42.11 12.77 -19.21
CA GLY A 2 42.72 14.00 -18.70
C GLY A 2 43.84 13.70 -17.70
N VAL A 3 43.58 12.78 -16.77
CA VAL A 3 44.56 12.20 -15.85
C VAL A 3 44.40 10.67 -15.83
N SER A 4 45.50 9.92 -15.84
CA SER A 4 45.47 8.46 -15.81
C SER A 4 46.60 7.90 -14.93
N THR A 5 46.29 6.87 -14.14
CA THR A 5 47.24 6.24 -13.20
C THR A 5 47.73 4.90 -13.72
N GLY A 6 48.77 4.92 -14.56
CA GLY A 6 49.33 3.71 -15.18
C GLY A 6 50.10 2.78 -14.22
N SER A 7 50.37 3.20 -12.98
CA SER A 7 50.99 2.42 -11.92
C SER A 7 50.54 2.93 -10.55
N SER A 8 50.70 2.13 -9.50
CA SER A 8 50.23 2.51 -8.15
C SER A 8 50.87 3.82 -7.69
N VAL A 9 50.04 4.78 -7.27
CA VAL A 9 50.46 6.08 -6.77
C VAL A 9 50.26 6.14 -5.26
N ARG A 10 51.34 6.42 -4.53
CA ARG A 10 51.29 6.72 -3.10
C ARG A 10 51.53 8.20 -2.87
N LEU A 11 50.51 8.89 -2.41
CA LEU A 11 50.56 10.31 -2.06
C LEU A 11 50.86 10.44 -0.57
N ASN A 12 51.85 11.25 -0.21
CA ASN A 12 52.23 11.50 1.17
C ASN A 12 52.19 13.00 1.46
N LEU A 13 51.16 13.44 2.18
CA LEU A 13 51.04 14.81 2.67
C LEU A 13 51.71 14.86 4.05
N ASN A 14 52.74 15.70 4.20
CA ASN A 14 53.59 15.75 5.41
C ASN A 14 53.00 16.61 6.54
N GLY A 15 51.76 17.08 6.44
CA GLY A 15 51.14 17.84 7.52
C GLY A 15 50.64 16.93 8.65
N SER A 16 50.22 17.58 9.74
CA SER A 16 49.87 16.92 10.99
C SER A 16 48.37 16.67 11.17
N SER A 17 47.52 17.15 10.25
CA SER A 17 46.05 17.10 10.36
C SER A 17 45.41 16.53 9.10
N ASN A 18 44.17 16.02 9.24
CA ASN A 18 43.35 15.57 8.12
C ASN A 18 42.81 16.72 7.24
N SER A 19 43.29 17.95 7.45
CA SER A 19 42.97 19.12 6.63
C SER A 19 43.82 19.22 5.37
N ASP A 20 44.90 18.44 5.27
CA ASP A 20 45.72 18.43 4.05
C ASP A 20 44.92 17.80 2.91
N THR A 21 44.96 18.43 1.74
CA THR A 21 44.19 17.99 0.57
C THR A 21 45.11 17.73 -0.61
N CYS A 22 44.94 16.59 -1.28
CA CYS A 22 45.40 16.41 -2.64
C CYS A 22 44.21 16.58 -3.59
N LEU A 23 44.33 17.56 -4.49
CA LEU A 23 43.25 18.03 -5.34
C LEU A 23 43.51 17.66 -6.81
N PHE A 24 42.53 17.01 -7.41
CA PHE A 24 42.34 16.91 -8.86
C PHE A 24 41.28 17.94 -9.24
N SER A 25 41.63 18.91 -10.08
CA SER A 25 40.74 20.00 -10.46
C SER A 25 40.73 20.18 -11.97
N ASN A 26 39.54 20.40 -12.54
CA ASN A 26 39.37 20.73 -13.96
C ASN A 26 39.99 19.71 -14.92
N CYS A 27 39.97 18.42 -14.57
CA CYS A 27 40.45 17.36 -15.45
C CYS A 27 39.35 17.02 -16.45
N ILE A 28 39.65 17.18 -17.75
CA ILE A 28 38.70 16.97 -18.84
C ILE A 28 39.22 15.85 -19.74
N GLY A 29 38.35 14.92 -20.12
CA GLY A 29 38.67 13.88 -21.10
C GLY A 29 38.94 14.43 -22.52
N GLY A 30 39.42 13.58 -23.41
CA GLY A 30 39.69 13.96 -24.82
C GLY A 30 38.41 14.23 -25.63
N SER A 31 38.55 14.73 -26.86
CA SER A 31 37.41 15.05 -27.73
C SER A 31 37.23 14.11 -28.93
N GLY A 32 37.96 12.98 -28.96
CA GLY A 32 37.99 12.08 -30.11
C GLY A 32 37.79 10.62 -29.71
N GLY A 33 36.93 9.91 -30.45
CA GLY A 33 36.62 8.49 -30.19
C GLY A 33 35.72 8.28 -28.96
N SER A 34 35.52 7.03 -28.56
CA SER A 34 34.81 6.67 -27.32
C SER A 34 35.74 6.61 -26.11
N GLY A 35 35.19 6.63 -24.89
CA GLY A 35 35.98 6.40 -23.67
C GLY A 35 36.73 7.64 -23.18
N ASN A 36 36.17 8.84 -23.34
CA ASN A 36 36.85 10.06 -22.92
C ASN A 36 36.68 10.29 -21.42
N ILE A 37 37.70 9.92 -20.65
CA ILE A 37 37.68 9.96 -19.19
C ILE A 37 38.38 11.21 -18.64
N GLY A 38 37.77 11.94 -17.71
CA GLY A 38 38.41 13.07 -17.01
C GLY A 38 39.56 12.60 -16.11
N VAL A 39 39.26 11.72 -15.16
CA VAL A 39 40.25 11.05 -14.30
C VAL A 39 40.05 9.54 -14.31
N ASN A 40 41.10 8.79 -14.65
CA ASN A 40 41.12 7.34 -14.71
C ASN A 40 42.02 6.72 -13.62
N ILE A 41 41.40 6.07 -12.65
CA ILE A 41 42.05 5.32 -11.58
C ILE A 41 42.19 3.86 -12.03
N ALA A 42 43.26 3.56 -12.76
CA ALA A 42 43.53 2.24 -13.32
C ALA A 42 44.32 1.32 -12.36
N THR A 43 44.88 1.89 -11.29
CA THR A 43 45.64 1.18 -10.25
C THR A 43 45.36 1.81 -8.88
N THR A 44 46.02 1.34 -7.81
CA THR A 44 45.83 1.91 -6.47
C THR A 44 46.36 3.34 -6.38
N VAL A 45 45.49 4.27 -5.97
CA VAL A 45 45.86 5.59 -5.47
C VAL A 45 45.61 5.61 -3.97
N SER A 46 46.66 5.83 -3.18
CA SER A 46 46.56 5.82 -1.73
C SER A 46 47.09 7.10 -1.10
N LEU A 47 46.33 7.60 -0.13
CA LEU A 47 46.66 8.71 0.73
C LEU A 47 46.42 8.25 2.18
N VAL A 48 47.47 8.25 3.00
CA VAL A 48 47.37 7.72 4.37
C VAL A 48 46.65 8.69 5.32
N ARG A 49 46.75 10.00 5.05
CA ARG A 49 46.21 11.10 5.86
C ARG A 49 45.72 12.24 4.98
N GLY A 50 44.71 12.98 5.43
CA GLY A 50 44.14 14.08 4.65
C GLY A 50 42.96 13.67 3.77
N ALA A 51 42.65 14.53 2.81
CA ALA A 51 41.55 14.36 1.87
C ALA A 51 42.03 14.19 0.43
N LEU A 52 41.42 13.26 -0.30
CA LEU A 52 41.46 13.24 -1.76
C LEU A 52 40.24 13.98 -2.29
N GLN A 53 40.47 15.05 -3.04
CA GLN A 53 39.40 15.86 -3.59
C GLN A 53 39.43 15.83 -5.12
N PHE A 54 38.26 15.63 -5.72
CA PHE A 54 38.00 15.72 -7.15
C PHE A 54 36.97 16.83 -7.35
N THR A 55 37.29 17.84 -8.15
CA THR A 55 36.41 18.98 -8.37
C THR A 55 36.38 19.38 -9.84
N SER A 56 35.18 19.53 -10.37
CA SER A 56 34.93 19.89 -11.78
C SER A 56 35.67 18.95 -12.72
N ILE A 57 35.43 17.65 -12.55
CA ILE A 57 36.00 16.61 -13.41
C ILE A 57 34.96 16.28 -14.47
N SER A 58 35.33 16.40 -15.74
CA SER A 58 34.41 16.13 -16.84
C SER A 58 34.94 15.02 -17.74
N GLY A 59 34.05 14.14 -18.16
CA GLY A 59 34.27 13.38 -19.38
C GLY A 59 34.50 14.33 -20.55
N GLY A 60 35.17 13.83 -21.57
CA GLY A 60 35.40 14.61 -22.78
C GLY A 60 34.16 14.71 -23.66
N SER A 61 34.33 15.16 -24.90
CA SER A 61 33.22 15.33 -25.85
C SER A 61 33.32 14.32 -26.99
N ALA A 62 32.38 13.40 -27.14
CA ALA A 62 32.31 12.49 -28.30
C ALA A 62 31.03 11.63 -28.31
N THR A 63 31.00 10.55 -29.10
CA THR A 63 29.84 9.68 -29.31
C THR A 63 29.32 9.02 -28.03
N THR A 64 30.12 8.20 -27.34
CA THR A 64 29.64 7.36 -26.22
C THR A 64 30.76 7.08 -25.21
N GLY A 65 30.38 6.76 -23.97
CA GLY A 65 31.31 6.32 -22.92
C GLY A 65 32.17 7.43 -22.34
N ASN A 66 31.64 8.65 -22.22
CA ASN A 66 32.37 9.76 -21.63
C ASN A 66 32.20 9.72 -20.11
N HIS A 67 33.31 9.64 -19.37
CA HIS A 67 33.25 9.47 -17.91
C HIS A 67 33.98 10.60 -17.17
N GLY A 68 33.39 11.15 -16.12
CA GLY A 68 34.08 12.11 -15.25
C GLY A 68 35.22 11.43 -14.51
N LEU A 69 34.89 10.59 -13.53
CA LEU A 69 35.82 9.79 -12.75
C LEU A 69 35.55 8.30 -12.98
N MET A 70 36.56 7.56 -13.44
CA MET A 70 36.48 6.11 -13.60
C MET A 70 37.44 5.41 -12.64
N ILE A 71 36.97 4.36 -11.98
CA ILE A 71 37.80 3.43 -11.19
C ILE A 71 37.66 2.05 -11.84
N THR A 72 38.74 1.57 -12.46
CA THR A 72 38.73 0.27 -13.17
C THR A 72 38.85 -0.90 -12.19
N SER A 73 38.77 -2.13 -12.69
CA SER A 73 38.82 -3.35 -11.87
C SER A 73 40.14 -3.55 -11.11
N ALA A 74 41.22 -2.94 -11.59
CA ALA A 74 42.51 -2.90 -10.88
C ALA A 74 42.68 -1.62 -10.01
N GLY A 75 41.74 -0.68 -10.14
CA GLY A 75 41.73 0.59 -9.43
C GLY A 75 41.28 0.47 -7.97
N THR A 76 41.96 1.17 -7.07
CA THR A 76 41.53 1.32 -5.68
C THR A 76 41.85 2.72 -5.20
N LEU A 77 40.86 3.45 -4.69
CA LEU A 77 41.04 4.80 -4.16
C LEU A 77 40.99 4.77 -2.63
N ILE A 78 42.12 4.99 -1.97
CA ILE A 78 42.27 4.88 -0.51
C ILE A 78 42.59 6.25 0.08
N ALA A 79 41.69 6.80 0.90
CA ALA A 79 41.98 7.97 1.74
C ALA A 79 41.04 8.04 2.96
N PRO A 80 41.42 8.73 4.05
CA PRO A 80 40.51 8.99 5.18
C PRO A 80 39.29 9.82 4.81
N THR A 81 39.43 10.76 3.88
CA THR A 81 38.35 11.58 3.36
C THR A 81 38.42 11.57 1.84
N ILE A 82 37.31 11.30 1.17
CA ILE A 82 37.18 11.42 -0.28
C ILE A 82 36.01 12.34 -0.60
N LEU A 83 36.30 13.43 -1.32
CA LEU A 83 35.32 14.42 -1.72
C LEU A 83 35.29 14.51 -3.25
N CYS A 84 34.15 14.20 -3.83
CA CYS A 84 33.92 14.31 -5.26
C CYS A 84 32.80 15.31 -5.48
N SER A 85 33.13 16.48 -6.02
CA SER A 85 32.16 17.53 -6.34
C SER A 85 32.18 17.79 -7.82
N ASP A 86 30.99 17.90 -8.42
CA ASP A 86 30.86 18.25 -9.84
C ASP A 86 31.64 17.28 -10.75
N ILE A 87 31.34 15.98 -10.60
CA ILE A 87 31.90 14.93 -11.45
C ILE A 87 30.89 14.64 -12.57
N VAL A 88 31.24 14.99 -13.80
CA VAL A 88 30.28 15.07 -14.89
C VAL A 88 30.65 14.11 -16.03
N GLY A 89 29.71 13.26 -16.43
CA GLY A 89 29.80 12.53 -17.70
C GLY A 89 29.72 13.55 -18.84
N GLY A 90 30.75 13.61 -19.69
CA GLY A 90 30.81 14.59 -20.76
C GLY A 90 29.67 14.44 -21.78
N PRO A 91 29.49 15.40 -22.70
CA PRO A 91 28.43 15.30 -23.70
C PRO A 91 28.68 14.12 -24.64
N GLY A 92 27.62 13.33 -24.86
CA GLY A 92 27.56 12.19 -25.75
C GLY A 92 26.13 11.66 -25.89
N SER A 93 25.98 10.47 -26.49
CA SER A 93 24.68 9.84 -26.78
C SER A 93 24.56 8.43 -26.20
N GLY A 94 25.40 8.06 -25.24
CA GLY A 94 25.20 6.81 -24.53
C GLY A 94 26.32 6.41 -23.59
N SER A 95 25.93 5.89 -22.42
CA SER A 95 26.84 5.41 -21.38
C SER A 95 27.78 6.51 -20.87
N ASP A 96 27.30 7.76 -20.84
CA ASP A 96 28.05 8.89 -20.30
C ASP A 96 27.80 8.96 -18.79
N TYR A 97 28.87 8.83 -18.01
CA TYR A 97 28.79 8.64 -16.55
C TYR A 97 29.55 9.71 -15.78
N GLY A 98 28.97 10.24 -14.71
CA GLY A 98 29.71 11.09 -13.78
C GLY A 98 30.81 10.29 -13.08
N LEU A 99 30.43 9.43 -12.13
CA LEU A 99 31.31 8.47 -11.48
C LEU A 99 31.02 7.06 -12.00
N TYR A 100 32.06 6.34 -12.45
CA TYR A 100 31.97 4.94 -12.86
C TYR A 100 32.95 4.04 -12.09
N ILE A 101 32.44 3.18 -11.22
CA ILE A 101 33.22 2.14 -10.53
C ILE A 101 33.05 0.83 -11.31
N ASN A 102 33.95 0.57 -12.24
CA ASN A 102 33.94 -0.60 -13.12
C ASN A 102 34.76 -1.74 -12.50
N GLY A 103 34.20 -2.44 -11.52
CA GLY A 103 34.88 -3.54 -10.81
C GLY A 103 35.93 -3.12 -9.79
N GLY A 104 36.23 -1.81 -9.68
CA GLY A 104 37.21 -1.26 -8.75
C GLY A 104 36.67 -1.03 -7.33
N THR A 105 37.50 -0.41 -6.48
CA THR A 105 37.11 -0.09 -5.10
C THR A 105 37.27 1.40 -4.80
N LEU A 106 36.18 2.04 -4.33
CA LEU A 106 36.18 3.39 -3.78
C LEU A 106 36.19 3.31 -2.25
N GLY A 107 37.29 3.72 -1.65
CA GLY A 107 37.48 3.72 -0.20
C GLY A 107 38.25 2.51 0.33
N SER A 108 38.24 2.39 1.65
CA SER A 108 38.84 1.30 2.43
C SER A 108 38.35 1.39 3.88
N SER A 109 38.84 0.52 4.76
CA SER A 109 38.64 0.65 6.21
C SER A 109 39.22 1.93 6.83
N LEU A 110 40.02 2.71 6.10
CA LEU A 110 40.49 4.03 6.54
C LEU A 110 39.50 5.16 6.26
N LEU A 111 38.57 4.97 5.31
CA LEU A 111 37.68 6.02 4.84
C LEU A 111 36.65 6.37 5.92
N SER A 112 36.72 7.58 6.44
CA SER A 112 35.83 8.14 7.46
C SER A 112 34.76 9.08 6.91
N ASN A 113 34.97 9.63 5.72
CA ASN A 113 34.00 10.51 5.08
C ASN A 113 34.07 10.38 3.55
N LEU A 114 32.96 10.01 2.93
CA LEU A 114 32.79 9.96 1.48
C LEU A 114 31.58 10.79 1.08
N ILE A 115 31.83 11.85 0.30
CA ILE A 115 30.78 12.70 -0.27
C ILE A 115 31.00 12.74 -1.77
N VAL A 116 30.02 12.28 -2.53
CA VAL A 116 30.06 12.26 -4.00
C VAL A 116 28.85 12.99 -4.56
N SER A 117 29.10 13.93 -5.46
CA SER A 117 28.12 14.57 -6.33
C SER A 117 28.54 14.35 -7.78
N ALA A 118 27.77 13.57 -8.52
CA ALA A 118 28.06 13.26 -9.91
C ALA A 118 26.82 13.35 -10.80
N SER A 119 27.02 13.75 -12.06
CA SER A 119 25.95 13.95 -13.04
C SER A 119 26.38 13.48 -14.43
N SER A 120 25.45 13.44 -15.38
CA SER A 120 25.76 13.21 -16.80
C SER A 120 25.18 14.31 -17.68
N LEU A 121 25.97 14.78 -18.65
CA LEU A 121 25.53 15.67 -19.74
C LEU A 121 25.16 14.90 -21.02
N GLY A 122 25.20 13.56 -20.98
CA GLY A 122 24.79 12.71 -22.09
C GLY A 122 23.37 13.03 -22.55
N THR A 123 23.07 12.73 -23.81
CA THR A 123 21.83 13.11 -24.49
C THR A 123 21.04 11.91 -25.02
N GLY A 124 21.56 10.71 -24.82
CA GLY A 124 20.97 9.47 -25.30
C GLY A 124 20.45 8.59 -24.17
N SER A 125 20.82 7.31 -24.23
CA SER A 125 20.38 6.29 -23.27
C SER A 125 21.49 5.88 -22.33
N SER A 126 21.11 5.45 -21.12
CA SER A 126 22.05 5.05 -20.09
C SER A 126 22.99 6.21 -19.71
N GLU A 127 22.46 7.42 -19.55
CA GLU A 127 23.21 8.58 -19.08
C GLU A 127 23.05 8.71 -17.57
N ILE A 128 24.09 8.37 -16.81
CA ILE A 128 23.97 8.05 -15.38
C ILE A 128 24.90 8.92 -14.53
N GLY A 129 24.41 9.45 -13.41
CA GLY A 129 25.24 10.22 -12.48
C GLY A 129 26.33 9.36 -11.83
N ILE A 130 25.93 8.28 -11.14
CA ILE A 130 26.83 7.34 -10.46
C ILE A 130 26.52 5.91 -10.90
N VAL A 131 27.53 5.18 -11.36
CA VAL A 131 27.45 3.75 -11.65
C VAL A 131 28.43 2.98 -10.76
N VAL A 132 27.92 1.98 -10.05
CA VAL A 132 28.74 0.94 -9.42
C VAL A 132 28.41 -0.38 -10.10
N ASP A 133 29.33 -0.85 -10.93
CA ASP A 133 29.11 -2.02 -11.78
C ASP A 133 29.33 -3.33 -11.02
N SER A 134 29.14 -4.44 -11.73
CA SER A 134 29.44 -5.78 -11.23
C SER A 134 30.88 -5.85 -10.71
N ASN A 135 31.03 -6.33 -9.47
CA ASN A 135 32.29 -6.36 -8.71
C ASN A 135 32.82 -5.00 -8.23
N GLY A 136 32.17 -3.89 -8.58
CA GLY A 136 32.48 -2.58 -8.03
C GLY A 136 32.11 -2.51 -6.56
N SER A 137 32.95 -1.85 -5.75
CA SER A 137 32.69 -1.71 -4.33
C SER A 137 32.93 -0.31 -3.77
N ILE A 138 32.13 0.04 -2.76
CA ILE A 138 32.35 1.18 -1.88
C ILE A 138 32.58 0.63 -0.48
N ILE A 139 33.76 0.89 0.08
CA ILE A 139 34.15 0.36 1.40
C ILE A 139 34.52 1.53 2.30
N ALA A 140 33.85 1.66 3.43
CA ALA A 140 34.11 2.69 4.41
C ALA A 140 34.36 2.11 5.80
N ALA A 141 35.02 2.89 6.66
CA ALA A 141 35.28 2.56 8.05
C ALA A 141 33.96 2.43 8.84
N THR A 142 34.05 1.86 10.04
CA THR A 142 32.87 1.66 10.91
C THR A 142 32.20 2.96 11.35
N SER A 143 32.94 4.06 11.44
CA SER A 143 32.40 5.38 11.82
C SER A 143 32.07 6.27 10.62
N ALA A 144 32.15 5.75 9.39
CA ALA A 144 32.19 6.58 8.20
C ALA A 144 30.83 7.11 7.78
N THR A 145 30.78 8.38 7.36
CA THR A 145 29.63 8.93 6.65
C THR A 145 29.81 8.70 5.15
N VAL A 146 28.80 8.11 4.50
CA VAL A 146 28.78 7.93 3.04
C VAL A 146 27.54 8.64 2.49
N SER A 147 27.75 9.63 1.63
CA SER A 147 26.69 10.36 0.93
C SER A 147 26.97 10.36 -0.57
N LEU A 148 26.02 9.85 -1.35
CA LEU A 148 26.11 9.78 -2.81
C LEU A 148 24.92 10.53 -3.42
N MET A 149 25.21 11.50 -4.29
CA MET A 149 24.23 12.23 -5.07
C MET A 149 24.52 12.02 -6.56
N GLY A 150 23.55 11.44 -7.25
CA GLY A 150 23.64 11.15 -8.68
C GLY A 150 22.50 11.81 -9.46
N ILE A 151 22.82 12.42 -10.61
CA ILE A 151 21.84 13.02 -11.53
C ILE A 151 22.00 12.42 -12.93
N GLY A 152 20.93 11.83 -13.46
CA GLY A 152 20.91 11.27 -14.82
C GLY A 152 20.94 12.34 -15.91
N GLY A 153 21.39 11.95 -17.11
CA GLY A 153 21.45 12.84 -18.27
C GLY A 153 20.15 12.93 -19.07
N GLY A 154 20.25 13.23 -20.36
CA GLY A 154 19.13 13.37 -21.29
C GLY A 154 18.43 14.73 -21.22
N ILE A 155 18.84 15.64 -20.33
CA ILE A 155 18.17 16.95 -20.15
C ILE A 155 18.16 17.77 -21.46
N TYR A 156 19.18 17.64 -22.29
CA TYR A 156 19.33 18.41 -23.53
C TYR A 156 18.77 17.72 -24.79
N SER A 157 18.20 16.53 -24.65
CA SER A 157 17.65 15.75 -25.77
C SER A 157 16.45 14.96 -25.31
N GLY A 158 15.32 15.14 -26.00
CA GLY A 158 14.11 14.37 -25.71
C GLY A 158 14.19 12.89 -26.05
N ALA A 159 15.34 12.31 -26.40
CA ALA A 159 15.48 10.90 -26.78
C ALA A 159 16.28 10.10 -25.74
N GLY A 160 15.98 8.81 -25.62
CA GLY A 160 16.73 7.86 -24.79
C GLY A 160 15.96 7.29 -23.61
N GLN A 161 16.52 6.22 -23.04
CA GLN A 161 15.97 5.44 -21.92
C GLN A 161 17.04 5.14 -20.87
N GLY A 162 16.64 4.79 -19.64
CA GLY A 162 17.59 4.28 -18.63
C GLY A 162 18.52 5.36 -18.05
N ASN A 163 18.11 6.62 -18.10
CA ASN A 163 18.92 7.72 -17.56
C ASN A 163 18.68 7.82 -16.06
N ASN A 164 19.62 7.27 -15.29
CA ASN A 164 19.48 7.09 -13.86
C ASN A 164 20.31 8.11 -13.06
N GLY A 165 19.86 8.50 -11.88
CA GLY A 165 20.72 9.22 -10.94
C GLY A 165 21.86 8.35 -10.46
N ILE A 166 21.51 7.21 -9.84
CA ILE A 166 22.44 6.21 -9.33
C ILE A 166 22.03 4.83 -9.86
N TYR A 167 23.00 4.05 -10.35
CA TYR A 167 22.80 2.67 -10.76
C TYR A 167 23.76 1.73 -10.03
N LEU A 168 23.20 0.78 -9.28
CA LEU A 168 23.94 -0.25 -8.54
C LEU A 168 23.71 -1.61 -9.20
N ASN A 169 24.71 -2.11 -9.94
CA ASN A 169 24.63 -3.38 -10.65
C ASN A 169 25.51 -4.42 -9.96
N SER A 170 24.91 -5.32 -9.16
CA SER A 170 25.67 -6.30 -8.37
C SER A 170 26.76 -5.67 -7.50
N ALA A 171 26.51 -4.44 -7.05
CA ALA A 171 27.45 -3.62 -6.30
C ALA A 171 27.57 -4.08 -4.84
N ILE A 172 28.76 -3.90 -4.25
CA ILE A 172 29.02 -4.17 -2.83
C ILE A 172 29.25 -2.85 -2.11
N LEU A 173 28.38 -2.50 -1.17
CA LEU A 173 28.52 -1.30 -0.35
C LEU A 173 28.65 -1.68 1.12
N THR A 174 29.74 -1.24 1.77
CA THR A 174 30.03 -1.54 3.18
C THR A 174 30.32 -0.25 3.95
N SER A 175 29.51 0.04 4.97
CA SER A 175 29.72 1.14 5.93
C SER A 175 28.94 0.82 7.20
N ALA A 176 29.53 0.91 8.39
CA ALA A 176 28.80 0.57 9.62
C ALA A 176 27.92 1.73 10.16
N ASN A 177 28.26 2.99 9.87
CA ASN A 177 27.56 4.19 10.38
C ASN A 177 26.48 4.73 9.41
N GLY A 178 26.08 3.90 8.44
CA GLY A 178 25.01 4.21 7.49
C GLY A 178 25.47 4.82 6.18
N MET A 179 24.55 4.88 5.22
CA MET A 179 24.77 5.44 3.88
C MET A 179 23.50 6.16 3.42
N THR A 180 23.67 7.32 2.80
CA THR A 180 22.56 8.09 2.21
C THR A 180 22.79 8.28 0.72
N LEU A 181 21.82 7.85 -0.07
CA LEU A 181 21.80 8.02 -1.51
C LEU A 181 20.66 8.96 -1.90
N THR A 182 20.98 9.91 -2.78
CA THR A 182 20.03 10.79 -3.45
C THR A 182 20.20 10.63 -4.95
N GLY A 183 19.15 10.16 -5.61
CA GLY A 183 19.16 9.93 -7.05
C GLY A 183 18.10 10.77 -7.74
N ILE A 184 18.49 11.48 -8.79
CA ILE A 184 17.56 12.21 -9.66
C ILE A 184 17.66 11.60 -11.06
N GLY A 185 16.56 11.02 -11.54
CA GLY A 185 16.45 10.47 -12.88
C GLY A 185 16.61 11.55 -13.94
N GLY A 186 17.07 11.13 -15.11
CA GLY A 186 17.29 12.01 -16.25
C GLY A 186 16.01 12.40 -16.99
N ALA A 187 16.17 12.89 -18.22
CA ALA A 187 15.07 13.09 -19.16
C ALA A 187 15.21 12.15 -20.39
N GLY A 188 14.17 12.07 -21.22
CA GLY A 188 14.15 11.25 -22.43
C GLY A 188 12.72 10.77 -22.74
N SER A 189 12.37 10.50 -24.00
CA SER A 189 11.00 10.11 -24.38
C SER A 189 10.74 8.60 -24.26
N LEU A 190 11.77 7.77 -24.13
CA LEU A 190 11.63 6.30 -24.15
C LEU A 190 11.46 5.68 -22.74
N GLY A 191 11.71 6.44 -21.67
CA GLY A 191 11.36 6.06 -20.30
C GLY A 191 12.44 5.32 -19.50
N LEU A 192 12.04 4.66 -18.41
CA LEU A 192 12.94 3.95 -17.48
C LEU A 192 13.96 4.87 -16.79
N HIS A 193 13.57 6.09 -16.46
CA HIS A 193 14.45 7.04 -15.80
C HIS A 193 14.27 6.93 -14.27
N SER A 194 15.27 6.34 -13.59
CA SER A 194 15.19 6.13 -12.16
C SER A 194 16.02 7.15 -11.38
N GLY A 195 15.54 7.61 -10.23
CA GLY A 195 16.41 8.28 -9.26
C GLY A 195 17.54 7.34 -8.86
N ILE A 196 17.16 6.19 -8.28
CA ILE A 196 18.09 5.10 -7.95
C ILE A 196 17.57 3.80 -8.58
N GLN A 197 18.42 3.09 -9.32
CA GLN A 197 18.14 1.73 -9.77
C GLN A 197 19.10 0.74 -9.11
N ILE A 198 18.55 -0.33 -8.55
CA ILE A 198 19.24 -1.40 -7.86
C ILE A 198 19.00 -2.71 -8.60
N ASN A 199 20.08 -3.27 -9.15
CA ASN A 199 20.10 -4.52 -9.88
C ASN A 199 21.11 -5.47 -9.22
N GLY A 200 20.76 -6.09 -8.09
CA GLY A 200 21.62 -7.10 -7.46
C GLY A 200 22.54 -6.63 -6.33
N ALA A 201 22.31 -5.48 -5.67
CA ALA A 201 23.26 -4.95 -4.69
C ALA A 201 23.30 -5.73 -3.36
N THR A 202 24.50 -5.83 -2.78
CA THR A 202 24.72 -6.32 -1.41
C THR A 202 25.15 -5.17 -0.52
N ILE A 203 24.35 -4.88 0.50
CA ILE A 203 24.57 -3.77 1.42
C ILE A 203 24.92 -4.34 2.80
N THR A 204 26.08 -3.95 3.32
CA THR A 204 26.50 -4.28 4.69
C THR A 204 26.61 -3.00 5.52
N THR A 205 25.61 -2.79 6.37
CA THR A 205 25.59 -1.70 7.36
C THR A 205 24.94 -2.18 8.65
N THR A 206 25.37 -1.64 9.79
CA THR A 206 24.71 -1.87 11.09
C THR A 206 23.74 -0.75 11.46
N SER A 207 23.73 0.34 10.69
CA SER A 207 22.85 1.49 10.85
C SER A 207 21.82 1.51 9.72
N SER A 208 21.63 2.62 9.02
CA SER A 208 20.64 2.74 7.95
C SER A 208 21.25 2.81 6.54
N PHE A 209 20.58 2.21 5.56
CA PHE A 209 20.75 2.51 4.14
C PHE A 209 19.54 3.33 3.69
N ILE A 210 19.77 4.61 3.41
CA ILE A 210 18.71 5.60 3.23
C ILE A 210 18.69 6.05 1.77
N CYS A 211 17.58 5.81 1.08
CA CYS A 211 17.24 6.46 -0.18
C CYS A 211 16.44 7.72 0.16
N SER A 212 17.04 8.90 -0.01
CA SER A 212 16.45 10.18 0.40
C SER A 212 16.36 11.17 -0.75
N ASN A 213 15.23 11.87 -0.86
CA ASN A 213 14.98 12.88 -1.89
C ASN A 213 15.18 12.31 -3.32
N CYS A 214 14.73 11.08 -3.52
CA CYS A 214 14.92 10.38 -4.79
C CYS A 214 13.75 10.70 -5.71
N THR A 215 14.04 11.13 -6.93
CA THR A 215 13.02 11.47 -7.93
C THR A 215 13.32 10.76 -9.22
N GLY A 216 12.33 10.08 -9.81
CA GLY A 216 12.45 9.56 -11.17
C GLY A 216 12.59 10.67 -12.21
N GLY A 217 12.78 10.29 -13.47
CA GLY A 217 12.97 11.26 -14.54
C GLY A 217 11.72 12.05 -14.91
N THR A 218 11.87 13.01 -15.83
CA THR A 218 10.80 13.92 -16.27
C THR A 218 10.22 13.59 -17.65
N GLY A 219 10.79 12.64 -18.38
CA GLY A 219 10.36 12.28 -19.73
C GLY A 219 9.88 10.83 -19.86
N GLY A 220 9.17 10.52 -20.95
CA GLY A 220 8.77 9.14 -21.27
C GLY A 220 7.88 8.52 -20.21
N SER A 221 7.57 7.22 -20.30
CA SER A 221 6.86 6.48 -19.22
C SER A 221 7.85 5.81 -18.27
N SER A 222 7.37 5.17 -17.21
CA SER A 222 8.22 4.27 -16.40
C SER A 222 9.33 5.01 -15.64
N ASN A 223 8.98 6.13 -14.99
CA ASN A 223 9.91 6.89 -14.16
C ASN A 223 9.82 6.41 -12.71
N TYR A 224 10.97 6.16 -12.08
CA TYR A 224 11.00 5.53 -10.76
C TYR A 224 11.80 6.36 -9.77
N GLY A 225 11.29 6.62 -8.56
CA GLY A 225 12.12 7.22 -7.51
C GLY A 225 13.24 6.25 -7.11
N VAL A 226 12.84 5.02 -6.73
CA VAL A 226 13.74 3.89 -6.47
C VAL A 226 13.21 2.64 -7.15
N PHE A 227 14.06 1.92 -7.87
CA PHE A 227 13.70 0.71 -8.61
C PHE A 227 14.58 -0.49 -8.24
N PHE A 228 13.99 -1.53 -7.65
CA PHE A 228 14.61 -2.83 -7.42
C PHE A 228 14.29 -3.77 -8.59
N SER A 229 15.15 -3.76 -9.61
CA SER A 229 14.97 -4.59 -10.81
C SER A 229 15.40 -6.04 -10.62
N SER A 230 16.18 -6.32 -9.57
CA SER A 230 16.64 -7.65 -9.18
C SER A 230 16.78 -7.73 -7.66
N SER A 231 17.22 -8.88 -7.15
CA SER A 231 17.31 -9.13 -5.71
C SER A 231 18.26 -8.15 -5.02
N PHE A 232 17.92 -7.77 -3.80
CA PHE A 232 18.67 -6.88 -2.93
C PHE A 232 18.83 -7.57 -1.58
N SER A 233 20.06 -7.58 -1.06
CA SER A 233 20.37 -8.19 0.23
C SER A 233 20.98 -7.18 1.18
N MET A 234 20.37 -7.10 2.36
CA MET A 234 20.86 -6.34 3.49
C MET A 234 20.65 -7.17 4.75
N VAL A 235 21.74 -7.65 5.34
CA VAL A 235 21.68 -8.62 6.47
C VAL A 235 21.50 -7.96 7.83
N ASN A 236 21.82 -6.67 7.94
CA ASN A 236 21.81 -5.89 9.18
C ASN A 236 21.27 -4.49 8.89
N GLY A 237 20.79 -3.80 9.93
CA GLY A 237 20.39 -2.40 9.84
C GLY A 237 18.98 -2.17 9.30
N THR A 238 18.72 -0.94 8.85
CA THR A 238 17.41 -0.49 8.35
C THR A 238 17.50 0.03 6.91
N LEU A 239 16.64 -0.48 6.02
CA LEU A 239 16.38 0.12 4.71
C LEU A 239 15.34 1.24 4.86
N GLN A 240 15.65 2.45 4.40
CA GLN A 240 14.75 3.61 4.55
C GLN A 240 14.48 4.30 3.21
N PHE A 241 13.23 4.68 2.99
CA PHE A 241 12.78 5.50 1.87
C PHE A 241 12.15 6.80 2.38
N ASN A 242 12.80 7.94 2.15
CA ASN A 242 12.36 9.21 2.69
C ASN A 242 12.21 10.23 1.55
N ASN A 243 10.99 10.74 1.33
CA ASN A 243 10.70 11.71 0.26
C ASN A 243 11.12 11.17 -1.12
N VAL A 244 10.39 10.18 -1.61
CA VAL A 244 10.67 9.49 -2.87
C VAL A 244 9.53 9.75 -3.84
N SER A 245 9.81 10.17 -5.08
CA SER A 245 8.79 10.39 -6.11
C SER A 245 9.11 9.68 -7.42
N GLY A 246 8.09 9.15 -8.10
CA GLY A 246 8.24 8.59 -9.44
C GLY A 246 8.65 9.60 -10.51
N GLY A 247 8.43 10.90 -10.31
CA GLY A 247 8.71 11.91 -11.34
C GLY A 247 7.74 11.86 -12.53
N GLY A 248 8.00 12.64 -13.58
CA GLY A 248 7.26 12.59 -14.84
C GLY A 248 5.80 13.11 -14.81
N VAL A 249 5.26 13.35 -16.00
CA VAL A 249 3.87 13.81 -16.25
C VAL A 249 3.08 12.83 -17.13
N THR A 250 3.62 11.65 -17.36
CA THR A 250 3.12 10.64 -18.31
C THR A 250 2.49 9.47 -17.55
N THR A 251 2.80 8.21 -17.87
CA THR A 251 2.26 7.02 -17.20
C THR A 251 3.35 6.17 -16.56
N ASN A 252 2.94 5.28 -15.65
CA ASN A 252 3.81 4.31 -14.96
C ASN A 252 4.89 4.98 -14.09
N ASN A 253 4.55 6.06 -13.38
CA ASN A 253 5.53 6.76 -12.56
C ASN A 253 5.44 6.31 -11.09
N TYR A 254 6.43 5.53 -10.63
CA TYR A 254 6.40 4.87 -9.34
C TYR A 254 7.37 5.49 -8.34
N GLY A 255 6.93 5.76 -7.11
CA GLY A 255 7.84 6.18 -6.04
C GLY A 255 8.89 5.09 -5.79
N VAL A 256 8.44 3.92 -5.35
CA VAL A 256 9.27 2.72 -5.18
C VAL A 256 8.68 1.57 -5.98
N TYR A 257 9.48 0.91 -6.82
CA TYR A 257 9.09 -0.28 -7.56
C TYR A 257 9.95 -1.49 -7.18
N VAL A 258 9.30 -2.57 -6.74
CA VAL A 258 9.93 -3.82 -6.29
C VAL A 258 9.54 -4.98 -7.19
N VAL A 259 10.48 -5.40 -8.05
CA VAL A 259 10.36 -6.59 -8.91
C VAL A 259 11.20 -7.75 -8.35
N GLY A 260 12.42 -7.45 -7.90
CA GLY A 260 13.28 -8.42 -7.22
C GLY A 260 12.89 -8.63 -5.76
N ALA A 261 13.47 -9.66 -5.13
CA ALA A 261 13.35 -9.84 -3.68
C ALA A 261 14.17 -8.76 -2.95
N GLY A 262 13.56 -7.95 -2.10
CA GLY A 262 14.25 -6.96 -1.28
C GLY A 262 14.15 -7.28 0.20
N ALA A 263 15.25 -7.68 0.83
CA ALA A 263 15.27 -8.04 2.25
C ALA A 263 16.17 -7.12 3.08
N ALA A 264 15.65 -6.68 4.23
CA ALA A 264 16.38 -6.02 5.31
C ALA A 264 15.70 -6.35 6.65
N PRO A 265 16.39 -6.30 7.80
CA PRO A 265 15.76 -6.56 9.11
C PRO A 265 14.62 -5.59 9.45
N SER A 266 14.74 -4.32 9.04
CA SER A 266 13.69 -3.31 9.15
C SER A 266 13.61 -2.53 7.85
N ILE A 267 12.41 -2.35 7.34
CA ILE A 267 12.13 -1.59 6.11
C ILE A 267 11.14 -0.50 6.48
N LEU A 268 11.59 0.75 6.41
CA LEU A 268 10.81 1.92 6.78
C LEU A 268 10.66 2.84 5.58
N GLY A 269 9.56 3.58 5.51
CA GLY A 269 9.43 4.61 4.50
C GLY A 269 8.24 5.53 4.70
N ASN A 270 8.49 6.79 4.42
CA ASN A 270 7.51 7.87 4.47
C ASN A 270 7.65 8.75 3.23
N ASP A 271 6.52 9.34 2.85
CA ASP A 271 6.43 10.24 1.71
C ASP A 271 6.92 9.58 0.41
N ILE A 272 6.44 8.36 0.16
CA ILE A 272 6.69 7.64 -1.09
C ILE A 272 5.54 7.91 -2.05
N TYR A 273 5.79 8.68 -3.11
CA TYR A 273 4.76 9.14 -4.03
C TYR A 273 4.98 8.69 -5.47
N GLY A 274 3.89 8.39 -6.17
CA GLY A 274 3.90 8.31 -7.63
C GLY A 274 4.21 9.65 -8.28
N GLY A 275 4.38 9.65 -9.60
CA GLY A 275 4.49 10.88 -10.39
C GLY A 275 3.18 11.66 -10.49
N SER A 276 3.22 12.85 -11.07
CA SER A 276 2.01 13.67 -11.35
C SER A 276 1.37 13.34 -12.70
N GLY A 277 1.48 12.08 -13.11
CA GLY A 277 1.04 11.58 -14.41
C GLY A 277 -0.47 11.45 -14.57
N THR A 278 -0.87 10.75 -15.64
CA THR A 278 -2.28 10.46 -15.95
C THR A 278 -2.57 8.96 -16.08
N GLY A 279 -1.83 8.10 -15.39
CA GLY A 279 -2.18 6.70 -15.33
C GLY A 279 -1.08 5.80 -14.77
N SER A 280 -1.46 5.01 -13.77
CA SER A 280 -0.57 4.08 -13.07
C SER A 280 0.59 4.81 -12.38
N ASP A 281 0.29 5.84 -11.62
CA ASP A 281 1.28 6.63 -10.90
C ASP A 281 1.31 6.21 -9.43
N TYR A 282 1.94 5.07 -9.14
CA TYR A 282 1.87 4.46 -7.80
C TYR A 282 2.91 5.01 -6.82
N GLY A 283 2.54 5.17 -5.56
CA GLY A 283 3.53 5.41 -4.50
C GLY A 283 4.48 4.22 -4.39
N LEU A 284 3.91 3.07 -4.03
CA LEU A 284 4.64 1.81 -3.87
C LEU A 284 4.05 0.74 -4.78
N TYR A 285 4.88 0.12 -5.62
CA TYR A 285 4.47 -0.98 -6.49
C TYR A 285 5.30 -2.23 -6.16
N ILE A 286 4.65 -3.29 -5.70
CA ILE A 286 5.29 -4.56 -5.35
C ILE A 286 4.75 -5.67 -6.24
N THR A 287 5.58 -6.19 -7.13
CA THR A 287 5.31 -7.42 -7.90
C THR A 287 6.25 -8.56 -7.53
N GLY A 288 7.39 -8.23 -6.93
CA GLY A 288 8.36 -9.17 -6.35
C GLY A 288 8.05 -9.55 -4.89
N THR A 289 9.10 -9.72 -4.10
CA THR A 289 9.00 -9.98 -2.65
C THR A 289 9.63 -8.84 -1.89
N LEU A 290 8.91 -8.27 -0.92
CA LEU A 290 9.44 -7.31 0.02
C LEU A 290 9.53 -7.95 1.41
N GLY A 291 10.73 -8.00 1.97
CA GLY A 291 11.08 -8.68 3.21
C GLY A 291 11.33 -10.18 3.04
N ASP A 292 11.78 -10.81 4.11
CA ASP A 292 12.00 -12.25 4.20
C ASP A 292 11.91 -12.74 5.67
N SER A 293 12.45 -13.93 5.95
CA SER A 293 12.49 -14.51 7.31
C SER A 293 13.46 -13.81 8.27
N THR A 294 14.24 -12.82 7.81
CA THR A 294 15.08 -11.97 8.64
C THR A 294 14.45 -10.60 8.92
N THR A 295 13.46 -10.19 8.12
CA THR A 295 12.71 -8.95 8.30
C THR A 295 11.78 -9.04 9.49
N ASN A 296 11.89 -8.13 10.45
CA ASN A 296 11.00 -8.06 11.62
C ASN A 296 9.97 -6.93 11.49
N GLN A 297 10.24 -5.91 10.68
CA GLN A 297 9.34 -4.76 10.55
C GLN A 297 9.33 -4.25 9.11
N ILE A 298 8.11 -4.03 8.61
CA ILE A 298 7.86 -3.27 7.39
C ILE A 298 6.84 -2.19 7.76
N GLU A 299 7.23 -0.92 7.64
CA GLU A 299 6.35 0.23 7.91
C GLU A 299 6.47 1.23 6.77
N LEU A 300 5.44 1.31 5.93
CA LEU A 300 5.47 2.10 4.70
C LEU A 300 4.21 2.95 4.55
N THR A 301 4.41 4.24 4.31
CA THR A 301 3.36 5.17 3.89
C THR A 301 3.63 5.62 2.45
N ALA A 302 2.71 5.31 1.54
CA ALA A 302 2.84 5.66 0.14
C ALA A 302 1.55 6.23 -0.45
N GLY A 303 1.67 7.15 -1.39
CA GLY A 303 0.56 7.82 -2.04
C GLY A 303 0.74 8.00 -3.54
N SER A 304 -0.32 8.39 -4.23
CA SER A 304 -0.22 8.79 -5.64
C SER A 304 -0.43 10.29 -5.81
N LEU A 305 0.42 10.92 -6.62
CA LEU A 305 0.21 12.29 -7.13
C LEU A 305 -0.48 12.30 -8.51
N GLY A 306 -0.79 11.12 -9.05
CA GLY A 306 -1.41 10.95 -10.34
C GLY A 306 -2.74 11.69 -10.41
N THR A 307 -3.03 12.23 -11.59
CA THR A 307 -4.26 12.97 -11.87
C THR A 307 -5.23 12.14 -12.71
N GLY A 308 -4.87 10.93 -13.10
CA GLY A 308 -5.69 10.09 -13.95
C GLY A 308 -6.66 9.19 -13.20
N SER A 309 -6.84 8.02 -13.80
CA SER A 309 -7.54 6.87 -13.24
C SER A 309 -6.53 5.79 -12.91
N ASN A 310 -6.90 4.88 -12.01
CA ASN A 310 -6.03 3.80 -11.52
C ASN A 310 -4.80 4.40 -10.82
N GLU A 311 -5.02 5.33 -9.91
CA GLU A 311 -3.96 5.99 -9.15
C GLU A 311 -3.90 5.46 -7.73
N TYR A 312 -2.94 4.56 -7.49
CA TYR A 312 -2.85 3.80 -6.25
C TYR A 312 -1.76 4.31 -5.30
N GLY A 313 -2.06 4.38 -4.01
CA GLY A 313 -1.02 4.62 -3.02
C GLY A 313 -0.04 3.46 -2.95
N ILE A 314 -0.58 2.25 -2.75
CA ILE A 314 0.17 1.00 -2.71
C ILE A 314 -0.51 -0.02 -3.63
N TYR A 315 0.26 -0.61 -4.55
CA TYR A 315 -0.13 -1.77 -5.33
C TYR A 315 0.64 -3.01 -4.86
N LEU A 316 -0.10 -4.05 -4.48
CA LEU A 316 0.41 -5.34 -4.06
C LEU A 316 0.00 -6.41 -5.08
N GLY A 317 0.93 -6.81 -5.95
CA GLY A 317 0.83 -7.99 -6.82
C GLY A 317 1.76 -9.12 -6.44
N GLY A 318 2.70 -8.86 -5.52
CA GLY A 318 3.72 -9.79 -5.05
C GLY A 318 3.53 -10.23 -3.60
N SER A 319 4.65 -10.49 -2.91
CA SER A 319 4.67 -10.92 -1.52
C SER A 319 5.26 -9.86 -0.58
N VAL A 320 4.68 -9.75 0.62
CA VAL A 320 5.25 -8.97 1.74
C VAL A 320 5.41 -9.90 2.93
N VAL A 321 6.65 -10.04 3.43
CA VAL A 321 7.02 -11.09 4.38
C VAL A 321 7.78 -10.51 5.56
N VAL A 322 7.38 -10.91 6.77
CA VAL A 322 8.13 -10.69 8.01
C VAL A 322 8.24 -11.98 8.82
N ASN A 323 9.29 -12.09 9.63
CA ASN A 323 9.58 -13.18 10.54
C ASN A 323 8.58 -13.28 11.70
N SER A 324 8.72 -14.34 12.51
CA SER A 324 7.98 -14.54 13.77
C SER A 324 8.16 -13.37 14.73
N GLY A 325 7.03 -12.84 15.20
CA GLY A 325 7.02 -11.63 16.03
C GLY A 325 7.05 -10.33 15.22
N GLY A 326 7.00 -10.43 13.88
CA GLY A 326 7.14 -9.29 13.00
C GLY A 326 5.84 -8.53 12.74
N THR A 327 6.01 -7.29 12.29
CA THR A 327 4.91 -6.37 11.97
C THR A 327 4.99 -5.88 10.53
N ILE A 328 3.87 -5.97 9.82
CA ILE A 328 3.62 -5.29 8.54
C ILE A 328 2.64 -4.15 8.81
N ASN A 329 3.00 -2.90 8.53
CA ASN A 329 2.15 -1.73 8.63
C ASN A 329 2.20 -0.95 7.31
N LEU A 330 1.09 -0.93 6.57
CA LEU A 330 1.00 -0.30 5.26
C LEU A 330 -0.09 0.78 5.27
N THR A 331 0.28 2.00 4.91
CA THR A 331 -0.65 3.12 4.71
C THR A 331 -0.62 3.59 3.27
N GLY A 332 -1.74 3.43 2.56
CA GLY A 332 -1.89 3.80 1.16
C GLY A 332 -2.83 4.97 0.94
N LEU A 333 -2.43 5.96 0.16
CA LEU A 333 -3.22 7.13 -0.23
C LEU A 333 -3.47 7.15 -1.75
N GLY A 334 -4.71 6.96 -2.18
CA GLY A 334 -5.09 7.03 -3.59
C GLY A 334 -4.92 8.44 -4.18
N GLY A 335 -4.72 8.51 -5.50
CA GLY A 335 -4.46 9.77 -6.21
C GLY A 335 -5.73 10.52 -6.66
N GLY A 336 -5.59 11.32 -7.70
CA GLY A 336 -6.69 12.01 -8.38
C GLY A 336 -6.98 13.43 -7.90
N LEU A 337 -6.20 13.99 -6.95
CA LEU A 337 -6.43 15.27 -6.26
C LEU A 337 -6.70 16.47 -7.20
N TYR A 338 -6.29 16.39 -8.46
CA TYR A 338 -6.41 17.47 -9.46
C TYR A 338 -7.24 17.11 -10.69
N SER A 339 -8.00 16.02 -10.64
CA SER A 339 -8.82 15.59 -11.77
C SER A 339 -10.29 15.50 -11.43
N SER A 340 -11.08 16.10 -12.32
CA SER A 340 -12.53 16.04 -12.26
C SER A 340 -13.09 14.76 -12.87
N SER A 341 -12.31 13.80 -13.38
CA SER A 341 -12.87 12.59 -14.04
C SER A 341 -12.16 11.27 -13.74
N GLY A 342 -11.12 11.28 -12.91
CA GLY A 342 -10.40 10.07 -12.49
C GLY A 342 -11.33 9.03 -11.86
N GLN A 343 -11.03 7.75 -12.07
CA GLN A 343 -11.75 6.58 -11.53
C GLN A 343 -10.75 5.56 -10.96
N GLN A 344 -11.20 4.66 -10.10
CA GLN A 344 -10.38 3.59 -9.52
C GLN A 344 -9.14 4.12 -8.79
N ASN A 345 -9.30 5.17 -7.98
CA ASN A 345 -8.18 5.68 -7.18
C ASN A 345 -8.23 5.03 -5.80
N VAL A 346 -7.22 4.21 -5.50
CA VAL A 346 -7.26 3.26 -4.38
C VAL A 346 -6.11 3.53 -3.41
N GLY A 347 -6.36 3.49 -2.11
CA GLY A 347 -5.30 3.57 -1.11
C GLY A 347 -4.34 2.38 -1.23
N ILE A 348 -4.87 1.17 -0.99
CA ILE A 348 -4.14 -0.10 -1.13
C ILE A 348 -4.90 -1.05 -2.05
N TYR A 349 -4.28 -1.46 -3.15
CA TYR A 349 -4.84 -2.40 -4.12
C TYR A 349 -4.09 -3.74 -4.09
N CYS A 350 -4.78 -4.81 -3.73
CA CYS A 350 -4.27 -6.17 -3.66
C CYS A 350 -4.75 -6.99 -4.86
N ASN A 351 -3.81 -7.40 -5.72
CA ASN A 351 -4.06 -8.22 -6.90
C ASN A 351 -3.28 -9.54 -6.81
N GLY A 352 -3.89 -10.56 -6.19
CA GLY A 352 -3.22 -11.83 -5.95
C GLY A 352 -2.05 -11.75 -4.94
N ALA A 353 -2.04 -10.72 -4.08
CA ALA A 353 -0.96 -10.51 -3.12
C ALA A 353 -0.86 -11.63 -2.08
N THR A 354 0.34 -11.81 -1.53
CA THR A 354 0.57 -12.67 -0.35
C THR A 354 1.17 -11.84 0.78
N LEU A 355 0.46 -11.73 1.90
CA LEU A 355 0.95 -11.09 3.11
C LEU A 355 1.27 -12.18 4.14
N THR A 356 2.53 -12.29 4.56
CA THR A 356 2.96 -13.31 5.52
C THR A 356 3.62 -12.64 6.71
N ALA A 357 3.04 -12.86 7.90
CA ALA A 357 3.67 -12.48 9.15
C ALA A 357 3.89 -13.75 9.99
N GLY A 358 5.16 -14.04 10.24
CA GLY A 358 5.60 -15.18 11.02
C GLY A 358 6.20 -16.33 10.21
N ALA A 359 7.10 -17.06 10.86
CA ALA A 359 7.68 -18.32 10.40
C ALA A 359 7.38 -19.50 11.37
N GLY A 360 6.41 -19.33 12.27
CA GLY A 360 6.10 -20.26 13.37
C GLY A 360 6.26 -19.64 14.77
N GLY A 361 5.97 -20.42 15.81
CA GLY A 361 6.25 -20.04 17.21
C GLY A 361 5.19 -19.14 17.85
N SER A 362 5.40 -18.79 19.14
CA SER A 362 4.38 -18.16 20.00
C SER A 362 4.44 -16.63 20.05
N GLN A 363 5.31 -15.99 19.27
CA GLN A 363 5.38 -14.53 19.20
C GLN A 363 4.17 -13.99 18.42
N VAL A 364 3.75 -12.76 18.76
CA VAL A 364 2.59 -12.11 18.14
C VAL A 364 2.96 -11.55 16.79
N ASN A 365 2.21 -11.91 15.76
CA ASN A 365 2.39 -11.44 14.39
C ASN A 365 1.25 -10.49 14.04
N THR A 366 1.59 -9.34 13.45
CA THR A 366 0.61 -8.27 13.19
C THR A 366 0.71 -7.76 11.77
N ILE A 367 -0.43 -7.64 11.09
CA ILE A 367 -0.58 -6.95 9.81
C ILE A 367 -1.59 -5.82 10.00
N VAL A 368 -1.20 -4.59 9.69
CA VAL A 368 -2.06 -3.40 9.75
C VAL A 368 -2.12 -2.76 8.38
N LEU A 369 -3.33 -2.57 7.85
CA LEU A 369 -3.58 -1.92 6.58
C LEU A 369 -4.46 -0.69 6.81
N THR A 370 -3.98 0.47 6.37
CA THR A 370 -4.76 1.72 6.33
C THR A 370 -4.84 2.16 4.88
N GLY A 371 -6.04 2.20 4.32
CA GLY A 371 -6.23 2.64 2.94
C GLY A 371 -7.16 3.83 2.86
N ILE A 372 -6.72 4.91 2.21
CA ILE A 372 -7.55 6.08 1.93
C ILE A 372 -7.70 6.18 0.42
N GLY A 373 -8.93 6.05 -0.07
CA GLY A 373 -9.26 6.20 -1.48
C GLY A 373 -8.96 7.61 -1.97
N GLY A 374 -8.69 7.70 -3.26
CA GLY A 374 -8.36 8.97 -3.90
C GLY A 374 -9.57 9.89 -4.10
N VAL A 375 -9.46 10.83 -5.02
CA VAL A 375 -10.60 11.67 -5.41
C VAL A 375 -10.84 11.58 -6.92
N GLY A 376 -12.02 11.98 -7.35
CA GLY A 376 -12.44 12.00 -8.76
C GLY A 376 -13.95 12.10 -8.85
N SER A 377 -14.51 12.61 -9.96
CA SER A 377 -15.98 12.66 -10.10
C SER A 377 -16.58 11.39 -10.70
N GLY A 378 -15.75 10.49 -11.24
CA GLY A 378 -16.18 9.29 -11.94
C GLY A 378 -15.81 8.01 -11.22
N GLY A 379 -16.59 6.95 -11.46
CA GLY A 379 -16.24 5.60 -11.04
C GLY A 379 -16.09 5.43 -9.53
N LEU A 380 -15.27 4.47 -9.13
CA LEU A 380 -15.12 3.98 -7.77
C LEU A 380 -13.78 4.42 -7.14
N HIS A 381 -13.78 4.77 -5.86
CA HIS A 381 -12.56 5.10 -5.11
C HIS A 381 -12.55 4.36 -3.78
N HIS A 382 -11.51 3.57 -3.53
CA HIS A 382 -11.50 2.61 -2.43
C HIS A 382 -10.36 2.86 -1.45
N GLY A 383 -10.60 2.64 -0.17
CA GLY A 383 -9.53 2.62 0.82
C GLY A 383 -8.61 1.43 0.57
N VAL A 384 -9.13 0.23 0.81
CA VAL A 384 -8.46 -1.04 0.52
C VAL A 384 -9.30 -1.85 -0.47
N MET A 385 -8.68 -2.44 -1.49
CA MET A 385 -9.36 -3.29 -2.47
C MET A 385 -8.64 -4.62 -2.67
N VAL A 386 -9.38 -5.71 -2.64
CA VAL A 386 -8.95 -7.04 -3.10
C VAL A 386 -9.62 -7.35 -4.43
N GLU A 387 -8.80 -7.54 -5.46
CA GLU A 387 -9.24 -7.73 -6.84
C GLU A 387 -10.11 -8.98 -7.03
N ALA A 388 -11.26 -8.82 -7.70
CA ALA A 388 -12.31 -9.84 -7.82
C ALA A 388 -11.87 -11.13 -8.51
N SER A 389 -10.96 -11.01 -9.48
CA SER A 389 -10.44 -12.15 -10.24
C SER A 389 -9.32 -12.93 -9.54
N THR A 390 -8.91 -12.52 -8.33
CA THR A 390 -7.75 -13.10 -7.65
C THR A 390 -8.05 -13.52 -6.21
N THR A 391 -7.14 -14.33 -5.66
CA THR A 391 -7.13 -14.68 -4.24
C THR A 391 -5.94 -14.00 -3.58
N THR A 392 -6.20 -13.18 -2.57
CA THR A 392 -5.15 -12.63 -1.71
C THR A 392 -4.97 -13.57 -0.52
N ALA A 393 -3.75 -14.05 -0.31
CA ALA A 393 -3.41 -14.94 0.79
C ALA A 393 -2.89 -14.14 1.98
N ILE A 394 -3.44 -14.40 3.17
CA ILE A 394 -3.03 -13.76 4.42
C ILE A 394 -2.61 -14.85 5.40
N ASN A 395 -1.30 -14.96 5.60
CA ASN A 395 -0.69 -16.01 6.39
C ASN A 395 -0.16 -15.43 7.71
N LEU A 396 -0.90 -15.64 8.80
CA LEU A 396 -0.40 -15.44 10.16
C LEU A 396 0.11 -16.78 10.68
N ASN A 397 1.41 -17.02 10.52
CA ASN A 397 2.01 -18.34 10.79
C ASN A 397 2.43 -18.53 12.26
N GLY A 398 2.06 -17.61 13.15
CA GLY A 398 2.25 -17.81 14.59
C GLY A 398 1.29 -18.85 15.16
N THR A 399 1.59 -19.29 16.37
CA THR A 399 0.69 -20.09 17.21
C THR A 399 0.05 -19.25 18.31
N SER A 400 0.30 -17.93 18.30
CA SER A 400 -0.29 -17.01 19.26
C SER A 400 -1.78 -16.85 18.97
N GLY A 401 -2.60 -16.97 20.01
CA GLY A 401 -4.05 -16.72 19.92
C GLY A 401 -4.41 -15.25 19.68
N VAL A 402 -3.42 -14.35 19.70
CA VAL A 402 -3.59 -12.90 19.49
C VAL A 402 -2.89 -12.41 18.22
N ASP A 403 -2.55 -13.29 17.28
CA ASP A 403 -2.13 -12.86 15.94
C ASP A 403 -3.28 -12.11 15.25
N THR A 404 -2.98 -10.97 14.62
CA THR A 404 -4.00 -10.08 14.05
C THR A 404 -3.68 -9.60 12.66
N ILE A 405 -4.71 -9.54 11.82
CA ILE A 405 -4.78 -8.58 10.71
C ILE A 405 -5.83 -7.53 11.04
N SER A 406 -5.48 -6.26 10.89
CA SER A 406 -6.36 -5.14 11.17
C SER A 406 -6.42 -4.20 9.97
N LEU A 407 -7.63 -4.00 9.45
CA LEU A 407 -7.94 -2.91 8.53
C LEU A 407 -8.49 -1.78 9.39
N VAL A 408 -7.76 -0.67 9.46
CA VAL A 408 -8.02 0.40 10.43
C VAL A 408 -8.03 1.73 9.71
N ASN A 409 -8.98 2.61 10.06
CA ASN A 409 -9.10 3.95 9.50
C ASN A 409 -9.21 3.96 7.95
N CYS A 410 -9.79 2.92 7.37
CA CYS A 410 -9.93 2.84 5.92
C CYS A 410 -11.12 3.69 5.46
N SER A 411 -10.89 4.51 4.45
CA SER A 411 -11.92 5.37 3.84
C SER A 411 -11.94 5.16 2.34
N GLY A 412 -13.13 5.02 1.74
CA GLY A 412 -13.25 5.26 0.31
C GLY A 412 -13.01 6.73 -0.03
N GLY A 413 -12.94 7.01 -1.32
CA GLY A 413 -12.55 8.33 -1.82
C GLY A 413 -13.66 9.38 -1.83
N ASN A 414 -13.28 10.60 -2.23
CA ASN A 414 -14.23 11.71 -2.40
C ASN A 414 -14.63 11.87 -3.87
N GLY A 415 -15.91 11.58 -4.16
CA GLY A 415 -16.55 11.72 -5.47
C GLY A 415 -16.82 10.36 -6.12
N GLY A 416 -17.21 10.31 -7.39
CA GLY A 416 -17.59 9.04 -8.05
C GLY A 416 -18.83 8.38 -7.43
N ALA A 417 -19.13 7.11 -7.69
CA ALA A 417 -20.12 6.31 -6.97
C ALA A 417 -19.49 4.96 -6.64
N SER A 418 -20.07 4.19 -5.72
CA SER A 418 -19.46 2.91 -5.31
C SER A 418 -18.11 3.08 -4.62
N ASN A 419 -18.01 4.03 -3.68
CA ASN A 419 -16.80 4.21 -2.89
C ASN A 419 -16.82 3.30 -1.68
N TYR A 420 -15.72 2.58 -1.46
CA TYR A 420 -15.65 1.54 -0.44
C TYR A 420 -14.51 1.81 0.52
N GLY A 421 -14.75 1.76 1.83
CA GLY A 421 -13.67 1.78 2.81
C GLY A 421 -12.78 0.56 2.62
N VAL A 422 -13.43 -0.61 2.55
CA VAL A 422 -12.81 -1.89 2.22
C VAL A 422 -13.68 -2.62 1.20
N ASN A 423 -13.06 -3.05 0.11
CA ASN A 423 -13.66 -3.88 -0.94
C ASN A 423 -13.00 -5.26 -0.96
N ILE A 424 -13.73 -6.30 -0.52
CA ILE A 424 -13.34 -7.70 -0.70
C ILE A 424 -14.06 -8.24 -1.94
N GLY A 425 -13.56 -7.85 -3.12
CA GLY A 425 -14.07 -8.33 -4.40
C GLY A 425 -13.62 -9.77 -4.66
N GLY A 426 -12.35 -10.06 -4.36
CA GLY A 426 -11.76 -11.39 -4.48
C GLY A 426 -11.86 -12.23 -3.21
N ASN A 427 -11.10 -13.31 -3.15
CA ASN A 427 -11.07 -14.19 -1.98
C ASN A 427 -9.96 -13.79 -1.01
N ILE A 428 -10.27 -13.77 0.29
CA ILE A 428 -9.29 -13.77 1.37
C ILE A 428 -9.50 -15.04 2.20
N THR A 429 -8.43 -15.79 2.39
CA THR A 429 -8.40 -16.93 3.32
C THR A 429 -7.34 -16.71 4.38
N MET A 430 -7.74 -16.86 5.63
CA MET A 430 -6.91 -16.78 6.81
C MET A 430 -7.17 -18.02 7.67
N VAL A 431 -6.10 -18.70 8.08
CA VAL A 431 -6.18 -20.00 8.78
C VAL A 431 -5.99 -19.90 10.29
N ASN A 432 -5.35 -18.83 10.77
CA ASN A 432 -5.11 -18.56 12.19
C ASN A 432 -5.27 -17.06 12.47
N GLY A 433 -5.58 -16.70 13.73
CA GLY A 433 -5.62 -15.33 14.23
C GLY A 433 -7.00 -14.66 14.15
N THR A 434 -6.99 -13.34 14.34
CA THR A 434 -8.18 -12.49 14.28
C THR A 434 -8.09 -11.48 13.14
N MET A 435 -9.15 -11.39 12.33
CA MET A 435 -9.35 -10.32 11.37
C MET A 435 -10.23 -9.22 11.96
N GLN A 436 -9.75 -7.98 11.91
CA GLN A 436 -10.42 -6.82 12.50
C GLN A 436 -10.67 -5.73 11.47
N PHE A 437 -11.86 -5.14 11.52
CA PHE A 437 -12.25 -3.95 10.77
C PHE A 437 -12.63 -2.86 11.77
N GLN A 438 -11.91 -1.74 11.76
CA GLN A 438 -12.13 -0.65 12.71
C GLN A 438 -12.13 0.71 12.01
N ALA A 439 -13.13 1.54 12.32
CA ALA A 439 -13.25 2.90 11.80
C ALA A 439 -13.19 2.92 10.25
N ILE A 440 -14.13 2.21 9.63
CA ILE A 440 -14.20 2.05 8.18
C ILE A 440 -15.32 2.91 7.62
N THR A 441 -15.08 3.68 6.58
CA THR A 441 -16.11 4.50 5.92
C THR A 441 -16.08 4.35 4.40
N GLY A 442 -17.25 4.27 3.76
CA GLY A 442 -17.35 4.22 2.29
C GLY A 442 -16.85 5.47 1.58
N GLY A 443 -16.78 6.63 2.25
CA GLY A 443 -16.38 7.90 1.61
C GLY A 443 -17.45 8.49 0.68
N GLY A 444 -17.18 9.67 0.11
CA GLY A 444 -17.98 10.32 -0.94
C GLY A 444 -19.34 10.91 -0.52
N SER A 445 -19.85 11.84 -1.33
CA SER A 445 -21.16 12.49 -1.17
C SER A 445 -22.25 11.93 -2.09
N THR A 446 -21.97 10.83 -2.77
CA THR A 446 -22.74 10.27 -3.90
C THR A 446 -23.45 8.98 -3.50
N THR A 447 -23.84 8.12 -4.43
CA THR A 447 -24.57 6.86 -4.14
C THR A 447 -23.65 5.66 -3.97
N SER A 448 -24.21 4.60 -3.39
CA SER A 448 -23.59 3.26 -3.32
C SER A 448 -22.31 3.19 -2.48
N ASN A 449 -22.14 4.04 -1.47
CA ASN A 449 -20.92 4.02 -0.67
C ASN A 449 -21.02 2.90 0.39
N HIS A 450 -19.95 2.13 0.58
CA HIS A 450 -19.95 1.00 1.52
C HIS A 450 -18.77 1.04 2.47
N GLY A 451 -19.01 0.81 3.77
CA GLY A 451 -17.90 0.66 4.71
C GLY A 451 -17.08 -0.58 4.35
N LEU A 452 -17.71 -1.74 4.45
CA LEU A 452 -17.16 -3.03 4.05
C LEU A 452 -18.06 -3.71 3.01
N TYR A 453 -17.51 -3.96 1.83
CA TYR A 453 -18.15 -4.74 0.77
C TYR A 453 -17.51 -6.13 0.67
N VAL A 454 -18.31 -7.21 0.65
CA VAL A 454 -17.83 -8.60 0.57
C VAL A 454 -18.46 -9.30 -0.62
N GLY A 455 -17.93 -9.04 -1.82
CA GLY A 455 -18.36 -9.66 -3.07
C GLY A 455 -17.79 -11.06 -3.29
N GLY A 456 -16.58 -11.32 -2.80
CA GLY A 456 -15.93 -12.64 -2.83
C GLY A 456 -16.13 -13.44 -1.55
N THR A 457 -15.15 -14.31 -1.23
CA THR A 457 -15.14 -15.11 -0.01
C THR A 457 -14.17 -14.52 1.03
N LEU A 458 -14.66 -14.26 2.24
CA LEU A 458 -13.86 -13.80 3.37
C LEU A 458 -13.88 -14.84 4.50
N ILE A 459 -12.78 -15.57 4.71
CA ILE A 459 -12.68 -16.59 5.75
C ILE A 459 -11.57 -16.25 6.73
N ALA A 460 -11.91 -16.20 8.02
CA ALA A 460 -10.96 -16.13 9.13
C ALA A 460 -11.53 -16.86 10.36
N PRO A 461 -10.68 -17.33 11.30
CA PRO A 461 -11.15 -17.98 12.53
C PRO A 461 -11.93 -17.05 13.46
N VAL A 462 -11.58 -15.76 13.50
CA VAL A 462 -12.32 -14.73 14.23
C VAL A 462 -12.44 -13.50 13.33
N ILE A 463 -13.66 -12.97 13.18
CA ILE A 463 -13.95 -11.75 12.42
C ILE A 463 -14.63 -10.75 13.35
N LEU A 464 -13.98 -9.62 13.56
CA LEU A 464 -14.48 -8.51 14.39
C LEU A 464 -14.62 -7.25 13.55
N GLY A 465 -15.70 -6.52 13.77
CA GLY A 465 -15.96 -5.27 13.07
C GLY A 465 -16.67 -4.26 13.98
N THR A 466 -16.10 -3.07 14.09
CA THR A 466 -16.68 -1.94 14.84
C THR A 466 -16.52 -0.65 14.06
N ASP A 467 -17.48 0.24 14.18
CA ASP A 467 -17.47 1.56 13.52
C ASP A 467 -17.32 1.46 12.00
N ILE A 468 -18.12 0.60 11.37
CA ILE A 468 -18.14 0.41 9.91
C ILE A 468 -19.34 1.15 9.32
N TYR A 469 -19.10 2.13 8.46
CA TYR A 469 -20.12 3.04 7.94
C TYR A 469 -20.15 3.16 6.42
N GLY A 470 -21.34 3.26 5.84
CA GLY A 470 -21.51 3.47 4.40
C GLY A 470 -20.91 4.77 3.85
N GLY A 471 -20.67 5.79 4.66
CA GLY A 471 -20.24 7.13 4.19
C GLY A 471 -21.40 8.13 4.07
N PRO A 472 -21.13 9.44 3.92
CA PRO A 472 -22.12 10.52 4.03
C PRO A 472 -22.91 10.79 2.74
N GLY A 473 -23.03 9.80 1.86
CA GLY A 473 -23.65 9.94 0.55
C GLY A 473 -25.16 10.17 0.54
N VAL A 474 -25.74 10.24 -0.66
CA VAL A 474 -27.19 10.35 -0.87
C VAL A 474 -27.71 9.10 -1.57
N GLY A 475 -28.40 8.21 -0.85
CA GLY A 475 -29.01 7.03 -1.46
C GLY A 475 -30.24 7.35 -2.32
N THR A 476 -30.39 6.61 -3.43
CA THR A 476 -31.42 6.87 -4.47
C THR A 476 -32.40 5.70 -4.66
N ASN A 477 -33.41 5.91 -5.51
CA ASN A 477 -34.47 4.95 -5.81
C ASN A 477 -34.12 3.83 -6.79
N ALA A 478 -32.88 3.75 -7.28
CA ALA A 478 -32.58 2.88 -8.41
C ALA A 478 -32.68 1.40 -8.05
N THR A 479 -32.07 0.99 -6.94
CA THR A 479 -32.04 -0.40 -6.44
C THR A 479 -31.72 -0.44 -4.94
N SER A 480 -32.09 -1.52 -4.24
CA SER A 480 -31.70 -1.70 -2.84
C SER A 480 -30.18 -1.78 -2.64
N SER A 481 -29.40 -2.07 -3.68
CA SER A 481 -27.93 -2.05 -3.64
C SER A 481 -27.29 -0.67 -3.85
N SER A 482 -28.07 0.36 -4.17
CA SER A 482 -27.57 1.70 -4.54
C SER A 482 -27.56 2.73 -3.39
N GLY A 483 -27.69 2.28 -2.15
CA GLY A 483 -27.68 3.11 -0.95
C GLY A 483 -26.31 3.17 -0.26
N ASN A 484 -26.21 3.89 0.86
CA ASN A 484 -25.01 3.85 1.68
C ASN A 484 -25.15 2.76 2.75
N ILE A 485 -24.19 1.85 2.78
CA ILE A 485 -24.30 0.59 3.53
C ILE A 485 -23.07 0.40 4.41
N GLY A 486 -23.24 0.21 5.71
CA GLY A 486 -22.12 -0.13 6.58
C GLY A 486 -21.40 -1.41 6.11
N ILE A 487 -22.10 -2.54 6.16
CA ILE A 487 -21.60 -3.83 5.66
C ILE A 487 -22.53 -4.37 4.58
N TYR A 488 -21.99 -4.64 3.40
CA TYR A 488 -22.73 -5.22 2.28
C TYR A 488 -22.17 -6.58 1.86
N VAL A 489 -22.96 -7.63 2.05
CA VAL A 489 -22.70 -8.98 1.53
C VAL A 489 -23.71 -9.26 0.40
N PRO A 490 -23.40 -8.95 -0.88
CA PRO A 490 -24.28 -9.21 -2.01
C PRO A 490 -24.56 -10.70 -2.24
N SER A 491 -25.49 -11.00 -3.13
CA SER A 491 -25.69 -12.37 -3.62
C SER A 491 -24.40 -12.92 -4.22
N GLY A 492 -24.02 -14.13 -3.80
CA GLY A 492 -22.73 -14.77 -4.14
C GLY A 492 -21.59 -14.46 -3.17
N GLY A 493 -21.68 -13.38 -2.39
CA GLY A 493 -20.70 -13.06 -1.35
C GLY A 493 -20.76 -14.02 -0.17
N VAL A 494 -19.59 -14.35 0.40
CA VAL A 494 -19.46 -15.26 1.54
C VAL A 494 -18.64 -14.60 2.64
N LEU A 495 -19.24 -14.47 3.82
CA LEU A 495 -18.63 -13.87 5.00
C LEU A 495 -18.54 -14.90 6.14
N GLY A 496 -17.32 -15.33 6.45
CA GLY A 496 -17.04 -16.39 7.40
C GLY A 496 -17.19 -17.79 6.81
N SER A 497 -17.07 -18.80 7.67
CA SER A 497 -17.25 -20.22 7.36
C SER A 497 -17.44 -21.02 8.64
N SER A 498 -17.55 -22.35 8.55
CA SER A 498 -17.61 -23.24 9.73
C SER A 498 -16.32 -23.24 10.57
N VAL A 499 -15.21 -22.70 10.06
CA VAL A 499 -13.98 -22.51 10.87
C VAL A 499 -14.00 -21.20 11.67
N ALA A 500 -14.91 -20.27 11.34
CA ALA A 500 -15.05 -19.01 12.07
C ALA A 500 -15.70 -19.28 13.43
N ASN A 501 -14.93 -19.22 14.51
CA ASN A 501 -15.42 -19.41 15.88
C ASN A 501 -16.32 -18.24 16.32
N THR A 502 -15.99 -17.04 15.90
CA THR A 502 -16.71 -15.83 16.31
C THR A 502 -16.76 -14.82 15.18
N LEU A 503 -17.96 -14.32 14.89
CA LEU A 503 -18.20 -13.23 13.96
C LEU A 503 -19.05 -12.18 14.67
N ARG A 504 -18.47 -11.00 14.93
CA ARG A 504 -19.12 -9.90 15.63
C ARG A 504 -18.96 -8.61 14.87
N LEU A 505 -20.04 -8.09 14.32
CA LEU A 505 -20.03 -6.92 13.46
C LEU A 505 -20.98 -5.84 13.97
N THR A 506 -20.50 -4.61 14.05
CA THR A 506 -21.31 -3.42 14.30
C THR A 506 -21.12 -2.44 13.15
N ALA A 507 -22.22 -2.07 12.50
CA ALA A 507 -22.18 -1.23 11.32
C ALA A 507 -23.38 -0.29 11.22
N GLY A 508 -23.19 0.83 10.55
CA GLY A 508 -24.22 1.84 10.34
C GLY A 508 -24.18 2.45 8.95
N SER A 509 -25.15 3.32 8.67
CA SER A 509 -25.04 4.27 7.56
C SER A 509 -24.97 5.70 8.07
N LEU A 510 -24.08 6.50 7.48
CA LEU A 510 -24.01 7.95 7.66
C LEU A 510 -24.76 8.70 6.55
N GLY A 511 -25.30 7.97 5.58
CA GLY A 511 -25.90 8.53 4.39
C GLY A 511 -27.27 9.15 4.64
N SER A 512 -27.75 9.81 3.59
CA SER A 512 -29.00 10.55 3.55
C SER A 512 -29.88 10.06 2.40
N GLY A 513 -31.20 10.18 2.53
CA GLY A 513 -32.10 9.69 1.50
C GLY A 513 -32.47 8.23 1.72
N ARG A 514 -32.45 7.41 0.66
CA ARG A 514 -33.06 6.08 0.67
C ARG A 514 -32.04 4.94 0.67
N ASN A 515 -32.44 3.75 1.15
CA ASN A 515 -31.60 2.56 1.19
C ASN A 515 -30.39 2.71 2.14
N GLU A 516 -30.58 3.37 3.28
CA GLU A 516 -29.50 3.60 4.24
C GLU A 516 -29.42 2.46 5.26
N TYR A 517 -28.52 1.50 5.01
CA TYR A 517 -28.45 0.25 5.75
C TYR A 517 -27.24 0.18 6.68
N GLY A 518 -27.45 -0.33 7.90
CA GLY A 518 -26.33 -0.75 8.74
C GLY A 518 -25.65 -1.98 8.15
N ILE A 519 -26.43 -3.05 7.98
CA ILE A 519 -25.97 -4.33 7.43
C ILE A 519 -26.95 -4.82 6.35
N PHE A 520 -26.46 -5.11 5.15
CA PHE A 520 -27.20 -5.74 4.06
C PHE A 520 -26.65 -7.13 3.81
N ILE A 521 -27.50 -8.16 3.88
CA ILE A 521 -27.16 -9.55 3.56
C ILE A 521 -28.06 -10.10 2.43
N GLY A 522 -27.47 -10.25 1.25
CA GLY A 522 -27.99 -11.06 0.13
C GLY A 522 -27.19 -12.34 -0.12
N GLY A 523 -25.99 -12.47 0.46
CA GLY A 523 -25.12 -13.64 0.36
C GLY A 523 -25.21 -14.58 1.56
N SER A 524 -24.09 -15.22 1.91
CA SER A 524 -23.99 -16.14 3.05
C SER A 524 -23.12 -15.58 4.17
N VAL A 525 -23.60 -15.68 5.41
CA VAL A 525 -22.82 -15.38 6.62
C VAL A 525 -22.77 -16.62 7.51
N THR A 526 -21.57 -17.11 7.79
CA THR A 526 -21.39 -18.36 8.56
C THR A 526 -20.35 -18.21 9.66
N ALA A 527 -20.70 -18.58 10.89
CA ALA A 527 -19.76 -18.66 12.03
C ALA A 527 -20.35 -19.47 13.19
N ASN A 528 -19.53 -20.08 14.05
CA ASN A 528 -20.00 -20.85 15.20
C ASN A 528 -20.82 -20.00 16.19
N GLY A 529 -20.38 -18.77 16.43
CA GLY A 529 -21.12 -17.71 17.11
C GLY A 529 -21.20 -16.46 16.25
N LEU A 530 -22.43 -15.98 16.00
CA LEU A 530 -22.72 -14.88 15.10
C LEU A 530 -23.44 -13.74 15.84
N THR A 531 -22.92 -12.52 15.77
CA THR A 531 -23.57 -11.30 16.28
C THR A 531 -23.51 -10.20 15.25
N LEU A 532 -24.67 -9.70 14.84
CA LEU A 532 -24.80 -8.60 13.88
C LEU A 532 -25.58 -7.44 14.54
N ASN A 533 -24.95 -6.28 14.61
CA ASN A 533 -25.53 -5.05 15.14
C ASN A 533 -25.56 -4.01 14.02
N GLY A 534 -26.75 -3.67 13.53
CA GLY A 534 -26.94 -2.74 12.43
C GLY A 534 -27.74 -1.50 12.84
N THR A 535 -27.29 -0.31 12.40
CA THR A 535 -28.05 0.94 12.57
C THR A 535 -28.33 1.60 11.22
N GLY A 536 -29.61 1.80 10.88
CA GLY A 536 -30.01 2.50 9.66
C GLY A 536 -29.57 3.96 9.67
N GLY A 537 -29.40 4.55 8.48
CA GLY A 537 -28.98 5.95 8.33
C GLY A 537 -30.15 6.95 8.32
N GLY A 538 -29.98 8.06 7.62
CA GLY A 538 -31.02 9.09 7.48
C GLY A 538 -31.14 10.06 8.66
N LEU A 539 -30.26 9.96 9.67
CA LEU A 539 -30.19 10.94 10.78
C LEU A 539 -30.07 12.39 10.28
N TYR A 540 -29.41 12.58 9.13
CA TYR A 540 -29.16 13.89 8.51
C TYR A 540 -30.15 14.27 7.39
N SER A 541 -31.20 13.47 7.15
CA SER A 541 -32.18 13.79 6.10
C SER A 541 -33.60 13.45 6.46
N ASN A 542 -34.46 14.44 6.24
CA ASN A 542 -35.88 14.28 6.39
C ASN A 542 -36.50 13.49 5.23
N SER A 543 -35.87 13.28 4.07
CA SER A 543 -36.56 12.69 2.91
C SER A 543 -36.45 11.17 2.77
N GLY A 544 -35.75 10.50 3.70
CA GLY A 544 -35.37 9.10 3.55
C GLY A 544 -36.52 8.09 3.59
N GLN A 545 -36.28 6.92 2.98
CA GLN A 545 -37.13 5.71 3.00
C GLN A 545 -36.22 4.49 3.04
N GLN A 546 -36.67 3.37 3.61
CA GLN A 546 -35.91 2.11 3.63
C GLN A 546 -34.59 2.28 4.37
N ASN A 547 -34.64 2.86 5.58
CA ASN A 547 -33.46 3.05 6.41
C ASN A 547 -33.44 1.96 7.49
N TYR A 548 -32.73 0.87 7.22
CA TYR A 548 -32.79 -0.36 8.01
C TYR A 548 -31.53 -0.59 8.82
N GLY A 549 -31.69 -1.08 10.06
CA GLY A 549 -30.56 -1.57 10.82
C GLY A 549 -29.92 -2.77 10.11
N ILE A 550 -30.71 -3.83 9.90
CA ILE A 550 -30.32 -5.03 9.17
C ILE A 550 -31.35 -5.34 8.09
N TYR A 551 -30.89 -5.61 6.86
CA TYR A 551 -31.73 -5.97 5.72
C TYR A 551 -31.29 -7.29 5.09
N PHE A 552 -32.23 -8.22 4.96
CA PHE A 552 -32.02 -9.51 4.30
C PHE A 552 -32.78 -9.56 2.97
N ASN A 553 -32.07 -9.91 1.89
CA ASN A 553 -32.61 -10.04 0.55
C ASN A 553 -32.22 -11.38 -0.07
N GLY A 554 -32.82 -12.47 0.43
CA GLY A 554 -32.52 -13.84 -0.01
C GLY A 554 -31.24 -14.43 0.58
N GLY A 555 -30.64 -13.76 1.58
CA GLY A 555 -29.42 -14.21 2.23
C GLY A 555 -29.60 -15.46 3.11
N SER A 556 -28.47 -16.03 3.54
CA SER A 556 -28.42 -17.15 4.47
C SER A 556 -27.54 -16.86 5.67
N LEU A 557 -27.99 -17.31 6.85
CA LEU A 557 -27.21 -17.32 8.07
C LEU A 557 -26.98 -18.76 8.52
N SER A 558 -25.75 -19.08 8.89
CA SER A 558 -25.40 -20.39 9.43
C SER A 558 -24.55 -20.26 10.68
N ALA A 559 -24.91 -20.99 11.74
CA ALA A 559 -24.12 -21.03 12.96
C ALA A 559 -24.17 -22.37 13.67
N ASN A 560 -23.23 -22.61 14.58
CA ASN A 560 -23.25 -23.83 15.37
C ASN A 560 -24.32 -23.75 16.45
N SER A 561 -24.33 -22.67 17.24
CA SER A 561 -25.20 -22.58 18.42
C SER A 561 -25.95 -21.26 18.58
N LEU A 562 -25.38 -20.14 18.18
CA LEU A 562 -25.94 -18.83 18.52
C LEU A 562 -25.86 -17.85 17.36
N ILE A 563 -27.00 -17.24 17.04
CA ILE A 563 -27.13 -16.06 16.18
C ILE A 563 -27.83 -14.98 16.99
N THR A 564 -27.23 -13.80 17.09
CA THR A 564 -27.83 -12.62 17.72
C THR A 564 -27.89 -11.47 16.71
N LEU A 565 -29.09 -10.91 16.52
CA LEU A 565 -29.35 -9.83 15.60
C LEU A 565 -29.93 -8.65 16.37
N THR A 566 -29.29 -7.49 16.26
CA THR A 566 -29.79 -6.22 16.79
C THR A 566 -29.86 -5.22 15.66
N GLY A 567 -31.07 -4.81 15.30
CA GLY A 567 -31.30 -3.81 14.26
C GLY A 567 -31.99 -2.57 14.81
N LEU A 568 -31.40 -1.40 14.60
CA LEU A 568 -32.00 -0.11 14.90
C LEU A 568 -32.35 0.59 13.59
N GLY A 569 -33.64 0.88 13.40
CA GLY A 569 -34.10 1.60 12.22
C GLY A 569 -33.58 3.03 12.19
N GLY A 570 -33.39 3.56 10.98
CA GLY A 570 -32.94 4.92 10.77
C GLY A 570 -34.03 5.97 10.92
N SER A 571 -33.77 7.18 10.42
CA SER A 571 -34.75 8.28 10.39
C SER A 571 -35.15 8.62 8.97
N GLY A 572 -36.41 9.01 8.74
CA GLY A 572 -36.87 9.53 7.46
C GLY A 572 -38.36 9.92 7.50
N THR A 573 -38.77 10.99 6.83
CA THR A 573 -40.19 11.42 6.83
C THR A 573 -41.08 10.61 5.90
N ASN A 574 -40.52 9.73 5.07
CA ASN A 574 -41.29 8.90 4.15
C ASN A 574 -40.92 7.42 4.28
N GLY A 575 -41.75 6.53 3.72
CA GLY A 575 -41.42 5.11 3.61
C GLY A 575 -41.30 4.41 4.97
N SER A 576 -40.61 3.27 4.97
CA SER A 576 -40.49 2.40 6.14
C SER A 576 -39.07 2.42 6.69
N ASN A 577 -38.95 2.48 8.01
CA ASN A 577 -37.66 2.48 8.72
C ASN A 577 -37.71 1.37 9.78
N HIS A 578 -37.12 0.22 9.45
CA HIS A 578 -37.15 -1.01 10.24
C HIS A 578 -35.87 -1.24 11.02
N GLY A 579 -35.98 -1.83 12.21
CA GLY A 579 -34.81 -2.38 12.90
C GLY A 579 -34.19 -3.50 12.08
N VAL A 580 -34.97 -4.56 11.86
CA VAL A 580 -34.61 -5.68 10.98
C VAL A 580 -35.69 -5.92 9.94
N MET A 581 -35.29 -6.12 8.68
CA MET A 581 -36.19 -6.39 7.56
C MET A 581 -35.76 -7.66 6.82
N VAL A 582 -36.68 -8.62 6.71
CA VAL A 582 -36.56 -9.79 5.82
C VAL A 582 -37.49 -9.58 4.64
N ASP A 583 -36.90 -9.28 3.48
CA ASP A 583 -37.65 -9.01 2.26
C ASP A 583 -38.27 -10.28 1.68
N THR A 584 -39.11 -10.12 0.67
CA THR A 584 -39.85 -11.14 -0.09
C THR A 584 -38.97 -12.28 -0.63
N SER A 585 -37.68 -12.02 -0.88
CA SER A 585 -36.69 -13.04 -1.23
C SER A 585 -36.35 -14.00 -0.07
N GLY A 586 -36.73 -13.66 1.15
CA GLY A 586 -36.65 -14.49 2.35
C GLY A 586 -35.29 -14.47 3.04
N LEU A 587 -35.22 -15.29 4.09
CA LEU A 587 -34.02 -15.58 4.89
C LEU A 587 -33.98 -17.07 5.22
N THR A 588 -32.87 -17.72 4.89
CA THR A 588 -32.63 -19.10 5.32
C THR A 588 -31.70 -19.12 6.52
N VAL A 589 -32.08 -19.82 7.58
CA VAL A 589 -31.24 -19.98 8.77
C VAL A 589 -30.96 -21.45 9.02
N SER A 590 -29.67 -21.80 9.10
CA SER A 590 -29.19 -23.16 9.37
C SER A 590 -28.43 -23.20 10.69
N LEU A 591 -28.82 -24.10 11.60
CA LEU A 591 -28.11 -24.31 12.87
C LEU A 591 -27.63 -25.76 12.94
N SER A 592 -26.33 -25.96 13.19
CA SER A 592 -25.72 -27.30 13.11
C SER A 592 -25.77 -28.09 14.42
N SER A 593 -25.86 -27.42 15.58
CA SER A 593 -26.09 -28.09 16.87
C SER A 593 -27.59 -28.20 17.16
N GLY A 594 -28.03 -29.28 17.83
CA GLY A 594 -29.43 -29.72 17.94
C GLY A 594 -30.41 -28.73 18.60
N SER A 595 -31.27 -29.23 19.50
CA SER A 595 -32.38 -28.42 20.09
C SER A 595 -31.94 -27.21 20.93
N THR A 596 -30.65 -27.06 21.23
CA THR A 596 -30.10 -25.96 22.06
C THR A 596 -29.67 -24.74 21.25
N SER A 597 -29.66 -24.81 19.92
CA SER A 597 -29.29 -23.65 19.10
C SER A 597 -30.35 -22.57 19.15
N ILE A 598 -29.95 -21.31 19.15
CA ILE A 598 -30.87 -20.17 19.26
C ILE A 598 -30.53 -19.05 18.27
N VAL A 599 -31.59 -18.50 17.66
CA VAL A 599 -31.57 -17.26 16.88
C VAL A 599 -32.34 -16.23 17.66
N THR A 600 -31.67 -15.18 18.11
CA THR A 600 -32.29 -14.12 18.91
C THR A 600 -32.30 -12.81 18.15
N PHE A 601 -33.48 -12.29 17.89
CA PHE A 601 -33.69 -10.87 17.55
C PHE A 601 -33.78 -10.11 18.87
N LEU A 602 -32.73 -9.35 19.20
CA LEU A 602 -32.53 -8.73 20.50
C LEU A 602 -32.50 -7.21 20.36
N ASN A 603 -33.33 -6.51 21.14
CA ASN A 603 -33.33 -5.05 21.21
C ASN A 603 -33.55 -4.37 19.84
N CYS A 604 -34.33 -4.99 18.95
CA CYS A 604 -34.60 -4.39 17.65
C CYS A 604 -35.65 -3.28 17.78
N SER A 605 -35.36 -2.11 17.21
CA SER A 605 -36.24 -0.95 17.24
C SER A 605 -36.55 -0.48 15.83
N GLY A 606 -37.81 -0.18 15.56
CA GLY A 606 -38.19 0.60 14.39
C GLY A 606 -37.56 2.00 14.45
N GLY A 607 -37.44 2.60 13.26
CA GLY A 607 -36.91 3.94 13.08
C GLY A 607 -37.93 5.04 13.39
N SER A 608 -37.62 6.27 12.98
CA SER A 608 -38.53 7.41 13.18
C SER A 608 -39.00 8.04 11.87
N GLY A 609 -40.27 8.46 11.86
CA GLY A 609 -40.90 9.14 10.71
C GLY A 609 -41.41 8.18 9.64
N GLY A 610 -42.01 8.72 8.56
CA GLY A 610 -42.53 7.89 7.48
C GLY A 610 -44.04 7.73 7.54
N SER A 611 -44.67 7.62 6.37
CA SER A 611 -46.11 7.33 6.25
C SER A 611 -46.42 5.83 6.24
N SER A 612 -45.40 4.97 6.29
CA SER A 612 -45.55 3.51 6.29
C SER A 612 -44.87 2.91 7.52
N GLY A 613 -45.09 1.63 7.80
CA GLY A 613 -44.78 1.09 9.12
C GLY A 613 -43.31 1.13 9.52
N ASN A 614 -43.04 1.48 10.78
CA ASN A 614 -41.71 1.45 11.37
C ASN A 614 -41.65 0.29 12.36
N TYR A 615 -41.28 -0.88 11.86
CA TYR A 615 -41.25 -2.10 12.66
C TYR A 615 -39.91 -2.36 13.34
N GLY A 616 -39.94 -2.90 14.55
CA GLY A 616 -38.74 -3.46 15.20
C GLY A 616 -38.16 -4.59 14.34
N VAL A 617 -39.00 -5.58 14.01
CA VAL A 617 -38.69 -6.67 13.07
C VAL A 617 -39.83 -6.83 12.06
N ASN A 618 -39.50 -6.90 10.77
CA ASN A 618 -40.43 -7.07 9.66
C ASN A 618 -40.10 -8.32 8.84
N PHE A 619 -41.05 -9.24 8.69
CA PHE A 619 -40.98 -10.37 7.76
C PHE A 619 -42.00 -10.19 6.63
N THR A 620 -41.57 -9.62 5.50
CA THR A 620 -42.39 -9.63 4.27
C THR A 620 -42.16 -10.88 3.44
N GLY A 621 -40.95 -11.46 3.50
CA GLY A 621 -40.67 -12.79 2.97
C GLY A 621 -40.62 -13.87 4.03
N ASN A 622 -40.27 -15.07 3.58
CA ASN A 622 -40.25 -16.25 4.42
C ASN A 622 -38.96 -16.33 5.26
N LEU A 623 -39.09 -16.76 6.51
CA LEU A 623 -37.97 -17.26 7.31
C LEU A 623 -38.14 -18.77 7.48
N LEU A 624 -37.11 -19.52 7.09
CA LEU A 624 -37.05 -20.96 7.29
C LEU A 624 -35.91 -21.32 8.25
N MET A 625 -36.27 -21.95 9.36
CA MET A 625 -35.35 -22.52 10.33
C MET A 625 -35.75 -23.97 10.62
N VAL A 626 -34.83 -24.92 10.40
CA VAL A 626 -35.13 -26.36 10.49
C VAL A 626 -34.89 -26.92 11.90
N THR A 627 -33.97 -26.32 12.66
CA THR A 627 -33.52 -26.77 13.99
C THR A 627 -33.38 -25.59 14.94
N GLY A 628 -33.48 -25.83 16.25
CA GLY A 628 -33.26 -24.81 17.29
C GLY A 628 -34.49 -23.99 17.69
N THR A 629 -34.23 -22.87 18.38
CA THR A 629 -35.24 -21.92 18.90
C THR A 629 -35.10 -20.55 18.23
N LEU A 630 -36.21 -19.99 17.77
CA LEU A 630 -36.31 -18.62 17.28
C LEU A 630 -36.87 -17.74 18.41
N GLN A 631 -36.10 -16.76 18.87
CA GLN A 631 -36.47 -15.88 19.96
C GLN A 631 -36.56 -14.43 19.51
N PHE A 632 -37.63 -13.76 19.93
CA PHE A 632 -37.82 -12.33 19.85
C PHE A 632 -37.79 -11.74 21.27
N SER A 633 -36.86 -10.83 21.54
CA SER A 633 -36.72 -10.22 22.87
C SER A 633 -36.54 -8.71 22.76
N SER A 634 -37.36 -7.98 23.52
CA SER A 634 -37.23 -6.52 23.68
C SER A 634 -37.36 -5.79 22.34
N LEU A 635 -38.43 -6.10 21.60
CA LEU A 635 -38.69 -5.49 20.30
C LEU A 635 -39.59 -4.28 20.47
N THR A 636 -39.32 -3.19 19.76
CA THR A 636 -40.14 -1.97 19.84
C THR A 636 -40.42 -1.42 18.45
N GLY A 637 -41.68 -1.01 18.22
CA GLY A 637 -42.04 -0.25 17.03
C GLY A 637 -41.34 1.11 17.02
N GLY A 638 -41.21 1.69 15.84
CA GLY A 638 -40.71 3.05 15.67
C GLY A 638 -41.78 4.10 16.00
N SER A 639 -41.56 5.36 15.60
CA SER A 639 -42.49 6.45 15.89
C SER A 639 -43.05 7.11 14.62
N ASN A 640 -44.13 7.89 14.79
CA ASN A 640 -44.70 8.80 13.78
C ASN A 640 -45.29 8.15 12.51
N SER A 641 -45.63 6.86 12.58
CA SER A 641 -46.39 6.15 11.53
C SER A 641 -47.63 5.48 12.11
N PRO A 642 -48.73 5.30 11.34
CA PRO A 642 -49.94 4.65 11.82
C PRO A 642 -49.76 3.15 12.12
N THR A 643 -48.65 2.53 11.69
CA THR A 643 -48.38 1.11 11.90
C THR A 643 -46.98 0.90 12.48
N ASN A 644 -46.82 1.01 13.80
CA ASN A 644 -45.55 0.78 14.50
C ASN A 644 -45.64 -0.47 15.37
N TYR A 645 -45.28 -1.61 14.81
CA TYR A 645 -45.23 -2.90 15.52
C TYR A 645 -43.81 -3.24 15.95
N GLY A 646 -43.62 -3.80 17.14
CA GLY A 646 -42.34 -4.42 17.51
C GLY A 646 -42.00 -5.60 16.61
N LEU A 647 -43.02 -6.39 16.22
CA LEU A 647 -42.90 -7.53 15.31
C LEU A 647 -44.07 -7.52 14.32
N TYR A 648 -43.76 -7.59 13.02
CA TYR A 648 -44.74 -7.72 11.93
C TYR A 648 -44.37 -8.90 11.03
N ILE A 649 -45.34 -9.79 10.78
CA ILE A 649 -45.16 -11.01 9.97
C ILE A 649 -46.24 -11.04 8.89
N ALA A 650 -45.84 -10.83 7.64
CA ALA A 650 -46.67 -10.99 6.45
C ALA A 650 -46.30 -12.24 5.62
N GLY A 651 -45.02 -12.65 5.66
CA GLY A 651 -44.56 -13.91 5.10
C GLY A 651 -44.74 -15.10 6.05
N ASN A 652 -44.18 -16.26 5.68
CA ASN A 652 -44.18 -17.44 6.54
C ASN A 652 -42.92 -17.50 7.39
N VAL A 653 -43.07 -17.49 8.72
CA VAL A 653 -41.99 -17.72 9.68
C VAL A 653 -42.14 -19.13 10.25
N SER A 654 -41.17 -20.00 9.98
CA SER A 654 -41.18 -21.40 10.44
C SER A 654 -39.93 -21.72 11.23
N ALA A 655 -40.12 -22.18 12.47
CA ALA A 655 -39.07 -22.71 13.34
C ALA A 655 -39.66 -23.80 14.25
N PRO A 656 -38.85 -24.75 14.77
CA PRO A 656 -39.34 -25.77 15.68
C PRO A 656 -39.93 -25.19 16.98
N ILE A 657 -39.33 -24.14 17.50
CA ILE A 657 -39.77 -23.41 18.69
C ILE A 657 -39.69 -21.91 18.37
N ILE A 658 -40.76 -21.17 18.67
CA ILE A 658 -40.81 -19.71 18.57
C ILE A 658 -41.15 -19.16 19.95
N LEU A 659 -40.28 -18.28 20.47
CA LEU A 659 -40.45 -17.60 21.75
C LEU A 659 -40.52 -16.08 21.51
N GLY A 660 -41.37 -15.40 22.27
CA GLY A 660 -41.47 -13.95 22.27
C GLY A 660 -41.58 -13.42 23.69
N SER A 661 -40.78 -12.42 24.02
CA SER A 661 -40.85 -11.64 25.25
C SER A 661 -40.66 -10.16 24.96
N ASP A 662 -41.40 -9.30 25.65
CA ASP A 662 -41.23 -7.85 25.60
C ASP A 662 -41.32 -7.28 24.17
N ILE A 663 -42.41 -7.59 23.47
CA ILE A 663 -42.71 -7.10 22.12
C ILE A 663 -43.73 -5.96 22.24
N TYR A 664 -43.29 -4.74 21.99
CA TYR A 664 -44.09 -3.54 22.13
C TYR A 664 -44.36 -2.88 20.77
N GLY A 665 -45.55 -2.29 20.61
CA GLY A 665 -45.76 -1.29 19.57
C GLY A 665 -44.98 -0.01 19.86
N GLY A 666 -44.92 0.91 18.89
CA GLY A 666 -44.27 2.21 19.03
C GLY A 666 -45.19 3.40 18.90
#